data_AF-A0A3T1CED9-F1
#
_entry.id   AF-A0A3T1CED9-F1
#
_cell.length_a   1.000
_cell.length_b   1.000
_cell.length_c   1.000
_cell.angle_alpha   90.00
_cell.angle_beta   90.00
_cell.angle_gamma   90.00
#
_symmetry.space_group_name_H-M   'P 1'
#
loop_
_entity.id
_entity.type
_entity.pdbx_description
1 polymer ?
#
loop_
_entity_poly.entity_id
_entity_poly.type
_entity_poly.pdbx_seq_one_letter_code
_entity_poly.pdbx_strand_id
1 'polypeptide(L)'
;MAGYQFGHIATFSLKGNSLSFGVKEIAAEAARLEGAHPHVEEPLPPIHLAGLFPPQEVPEEIRRRVAEAKANLKGKRSPEGTVLRIRADTHVMEAQVHSHPAYTKRSPEEHDGEERPCLEDPLWHDRYERWRDDLLDWIARDAEERGLEILSIVEHRDESHPHIHAMLVPLQTEDNPRMDAKRTHPGHAAQALAKADASKRLSEERIDAERDEIDRESEPVQQPTRRGSDIGRRKPRKRRSAPRRARPGPTAEQRKAINKEGALAYKAAMRGWQTKLYDGLSVRHGLARVGPGLERVPRAVWRRKQAENEAVMISRENAMTIQTVADNFKERALGAAEQERLANSEVQRLKEQTEALADGICEANELIERGGQAAVRNASLREESAALERKIATLASEAVAAEQKLKAAESAEARQLAAEKETAESEARLNALRSQTTALLERQAISVAEREQFEDDRKTLKADRDELKTVRKDVRSREQRILLKENMLKAKSDGLEAWAEGRLTVEDGNLVLKDPEKTRSELDPELRAFRRVEEWLLPQLKKLDSAFRGRISQTMANLTEVVKVTVKAWADGLVFRSSKYDDGIALNVKAPDDAQKLRDQISGYRDLVISIIKELPNLNLVHHVRALAKENKVMLTEAEGREVRTMNAALRQLPGKGKE
;
A
#
# COMPACT_ATOMS: atom_id res chain seq x y z
N MET A 1 19.81 -15.04 -12.93
CA MET A 1 18.75 -14.03 -12.80
C MET A 1 18.15 -14.04 -11.42
N ALA A 2 18.35 -12.97 -10.68
CA ALA A 2 17.80 -12.84 -9.33
C ALA A 2 16.27 -12.65 -9.36
N GLY A 3 15.55 -13.31 -8.46
CA GLY A 3 14.09 -13.20 -8.36
C GLY A 3 13.64 -12.00 -7.52
N TYR A 4 12.44 -12.09 -6.94
CA TYR A 4 11.95 -11.16 -5.93
C TYR A 4 11.84 -11.85 -4.58
N GLN A 5 11.87 -11.08 -3.50
CA GLN A 5 11.68 -11.61 -2.16
C GLN A 5 10.27 -12.17 -2.00
N PHE A 6 10.16 -13.27 -1.26
CA PHE A 6 8.89 -13.75 -0.75
C PHE A 6 9.02 -14.00 0.75
N GLY A 7 8.27 -13.22 1.53
CA GLY A 7 8.11 -13.41 2.97
C GLY A 7 6.65 -13.17 3.33
N HIS A 8 6.07 -14.04 4.14
CA HIS A 8 4.71 -13.90 4.62
C HIS A 8 4.65 -14.22 6.11
N ILE A 9 3.84 -13.48 6.86
CA ILE A 9 3.59 -13.75 8.27
C ILE A 9 2.08 -13.81 8.52
N ALA A 10 1.67 -14.76 9.35
CA ALA A 10 0.29 -14.97 9.75
C ALA A 10 0.22 -15.39 11.21
N THR A 11 -0.90 -15.13 11.87
CA THR A 11 -1.10 -15.49 13.28
C THR A 11 -2.18 -16.54 13.43
N PHE A 12 -2.01 -17.45 14.38
CA PHE A 12 -2.89 -18.61 14.57
C PHE A 12 -3.29 -18.78 16.03
N SER A 13 -4.52 -19.27 16.23
CA SER A 13 -5.00 -19.72 17.54
C SER A 13 -4.82 -21.23 17.66
N LEU A 14 -4.78 -21.76 18.89
CA LEU A 14 -4.69 -23.20 19.12
C LEU A 14 -5.86 -23.98 18.51
N LYS A 15 -7.06 -23.39 18.49
CA LYS A 15 -8.29 -24.04 18.01
C LYS A 15 -8.51 -23.89 16.50
N GLY A 16 -7.98 -22.83 15.88
CA GLY A 16 -8.39 -22.44 14.53
C GLY A 16 -9.85 -21.93 14.48
N ASN A 17 -10.35 -21.69 13.26
CA ASN A 17 -11.74 -21.34 13.00
C ASN A 17 -12.17 -21.85 11.60
N SER A 18 -13.41 -21.55 11.16
CA SER A 18 -13.94 -22.01 9.87
C SER A 18 -13.23 -21.42 8.64
N LEU A 19 -12.41 -20.39 8.82
CA LEU A 19 -11.71 -19.65 7.77
C LEU A 19 -10.18 -19.79 7.86
N SER A 20 -9.65 -20.41 8.91
CA SER A 20 -8.21 -20.43 9.20
C SER A 20 -7.85 -21.62 10.05
N PHE A 21 -6.78 -22.31 9.65
CA PHE A 21 -6.19 -23.44 10.36
C PHE A 21 -5.79 -23.09 11.80
N GLY A 22 -5.69 -24.11 12.65
CA GLY A 22 -5.13 -23.99 13.98
C GLY A 22 -3.63 -24.26 13.98
N VAL A 23 -3.00 -24.02 15.12
CA VAL A 23 -1.57 -24.32 15.34
C VAL A 23 -1.23 -25.78 15.06
N LYS A 24 -2.16 -26.71 15.34
CA LYS A 24 -1.93 -28.15 15.16
C LYS A 24 -1.78 -28.51 13.68
N GLU A 25 -2.65 -27.96 12.84
CA GLU A 25 -2.65 -28.22 11.40
C GLU A 25 -1.39 -27.65 10.75
N ILE A 26 -1.00 -26.42 11.11
CA ILE A 26 0.24 -25.79 10.61
C ILE A 26 1.48 -26.60 11.01
N ALA A 27 1.56 -27.03 12.27
CA ALA A 27 2.67 -27.83 12.75
C ALA A 27 2.72 -29.23 12.10
N ALA A 28 1.57 -29.83 11.80
CA ALA A 28 1.47 -31.11 11.11
C ALA A 28 1.89 -31.03 9.63
N GLU A 29 1.50 -29.95 8.95
CA GLU A 29 1.92 -29.67 7.57
C GLU A 29 3.44 -29.44 7.49
N ALA A 30 4.00 -28.63 8.40
CA ALA A 30 5.45 -28.40 8.54
C ALA A 30 6.24 -29.66 8.92
N ALA A 31 5.60 -30.63 9.57
CA ALA A 31 6.17 -31.93 9.93
C ALA A 31 6.11 -32.95 8.79
N ARG A 32 5.44 -32.62 7.69
CA ARG A 32 5.05 -33.55 6.64
C ARG A 32 4.28 -34.80 7.14
N LEU A 33 3.40 -34.63 8.13
CA LEU A 33 2.56 -35.73 8.63
C LEU A 33 1.58 -36.22 7.55
N GLU A 34 1.33 -37.53 7.53
CA GLU A 34 0.42 -38.16 6.58
C GLU A 34 -0.96 -37.47 6.57
N GLY A 35 -1.43 -37.10 5.37
CA GLY A 35 -2.70 -36.40 5.17
C GLY A 35 -2.70 -34.90 5.47
N ALA A 36 -1.59 -34.32 5.94
CA ALA A 36 -1.46 -32.88 6.21
C ALA A 36 -0.91 -32.06 5.02
N HIS A 37 -0.49 -32.71 3.93
CA HIS A 37 0.18 -32.08 2.76
C HIS A 37 -0.41 -32.55 1.42
N PRO A 38 -1.70 -32.28 1.14
CA PRO A 38 -2.37 -32.82 -0.06
C PRO A 38 -1.81 -32.31 -1.40
N HIS A 39 -0.95 -31.29 -1.38
CA HIS A 39 -0.36 -30.66 -2.56
C HIS A 39 1.09 -31.10 -2.84
N VAL A 40 1.67 -31.94 -1.99
CA VAL A 40 3.04 -32.45 -2.15
C VAL A 40 2.99 -33.89 -2.63
N GLU A 41 3.44 -34.14 -3.84
CA GLU A 41 3.38 -35.49 -4.45
C GLU A 41 4.33 -36.47 -3.77
N GLU A 42 5.56 -36.04 -3.48
CA GLU A 42 6.63 -36.85 -2.88
C GLU A 42 7.23 -36.13 -1.66
N PRO A 43 6.58 -36.20 -0.49
CA PRO A 43 7.02 -35.46 0.69
C PRO A 43 8.36 -36.00 1.21
N LEU A 44 9.31 -35.09 1.43
CA LEU A 44 10.57 -35.41 2.10
C LEU A 44 10.51 -34.94 3.56
N PRO A 45 11.22 -35.60 4.48
CA PRO A 45 11.32 -35.11 5.86
C PRO A 45 11.81 -33.66 5.91
N PRO A 46 11.21 -32.79 6.75
CA PRO A 46 11.65 -31.42 6.89
C PRO A 46 13.08 -31.35 7.45
N ILE A 47 13.85 -30.37 6.97
CA ILE A 47 15.20 -30.10 7.44
C ILE A 47 15.11 -29.22 8.68
N HIS A 48 15.70 -29.65 9.79
CA HIS A 48 15.74 -28.87 11.03
C HIS A 48 16.75 -27.72 10.93
N LEU A 49 16.32 -26.50 11.18
CA LEU A 49 17.21 -25.33 11.22
C LEU A 49 17.40 -24.75 12.63
N ALA A 50 16.32 -24.65 13.43
CA ALA A 50 16.41 -24.15 14.81
C ALA A 50 15.23 -24.57 15.69
N GLY A 51 15.41 -24.53 17.01
CA GLY A 51 14.34 -24.76 17.99
C GLY A 51 13.90 -26.22 18.12
N LEU A 52 12.67 -26.44 18.56
CA LEU A 52 12.04 -27.74 18.71
C LEU A 52 11.93 -28.48 17.38
N PHE A 53 12.27 -29.76 17.42
CA PHE A 53 12.11 -30.70 16.32
C PHE A 53 11.75 -32.08 16.88
N PRO A 54 10.76 -32.76 16.31
CA PRO A 54 10.05 -32.42 15.08
C PRO A 54 8.91 -31.40 15.31
N PRO A 55 8.51 -30.62 14.28
CA PRO A 55 7.64 -29.47 14.47
C PRO A 55 6.24 -29.82 14.99
N GLN A 56 5.78 -31.07 14.89
CA GLN A 56 4.52 -31.53 15.49
C GLN A 56 4.48 -31.45 17.04
N GLU A 57 5.62 -31.22 17.71
CA GLU A 57 5.66 -31.00 19.16
C GLU A 57 5.31 -29.56 19.58
N VAL A 58 5.41 -28.60 18.65
CA VAL A 58 5.11 -27.17 18.88
C VAL A 58 3.73 -26.92 19.51
N PRO A 59 2.63 -27.59 19.10
CA PRO A 59 1.33 -27.39 19.71
C PRO A 59 1.29 -27.73 21.21
N GLU A 60 1.99 -28.78 21.66
CA GLU A 60 2.04 -29.16 23.07
C GLU A 60 2.84 -28.14 23.90
N GLU A 61 3.97 -27.67 23.36
CA GLU A 61 4.76 -26.63 24.00
C GLU A 61 3.95 -25.32 24.15
N ILE A 62 3.22 -24.91 23.11
CA ILE A 62 2.34 -23.75 23.18
C ILE A 62 1.23 -23.96 24.22
N ARG A 63 0.64 -25.16 24.32
CA ARG A 63 -0.36 -25.46 25.36
C ARG A 63 0.22 -25.34 26.76
N ARG A 64 1.44 -25.84 26.98
CA ARG A 64 2.16 -25.71 28.25
C ARG A 64 2.36 -24.23 28.62
N ARG A 65 2.90 -23.43 27.71
CA ARG A 65 3.14 -21.99 27.92
C ARG A 65 1.84 -21.20 28.13
N VAL A 66 0.78 -21.51 27.37
CA VAL A 66 -0.54 -20.88 27.56
C VAL A 66 -1.14 -21.26 28.93
N ALA A 67 -0.93 -22.48 29.42
CA ALA A 67 -1.40 -22.88 30.74
C ALA A 67 -0.67 -22.11 31.85
N GLU A 68 0.66 -21.97 31.74
CA GLU A 68 1.47 -21.15 32.63
C GLU A 68 1.03 -19.68 32.61
N ALA A 69 0.87 -19.11 31.42
CA ALA A 69 0.42 -17.73 31.25
C ALA A 69 -0.98 -17.49 31.82
N LYS A 70 -1.89 -18.47 31.72
CA LYS A 70 -3.21 -18.41 32.37
C LYS A 70 -3.10 -18.42 33.89
N ALA A 71 -2.18 -19.21 34.46
CA ALA A 71 -1.92 -19.21 35.89
C ALA A 71 -1.40 -17.83 36.35
N ASN A 72 -0.47 -17.23 35.59
CA ASN A 72 0.10 -15.90 35.85
C ASN A 72 -0.93 -14.75 35.77
N LEU A 73 -2.04 -14.95 35.04
CA LEU A 73 -3.13 -13.98 34.91
C LEU A 73 -4.25 -14.13 35.95
N LYS A 74 -4.25 -15.18 36.76
CA LYS A 74 -5.34 -15.45 37.71
C LYS A 74 -5.52 -14.28 38.67
N GLY A 75 -6.72 -13.69 38.66
CA GLY A 75 -7.06 -12.53 39.51
C GLY A 75 -6.56 -11.17 38.99
N LYS A 76 -5.77 -11.13 37.92
CA LYS A 76 -5.28 -9.87 37.32
C LYS A 76 -6.35 -9.18 36.47
N ARG A 77 -6.33 -7.84 36.49
CA ARG A 77 -7.22 -6.97 35.72
C ARG A 77 -6.40 -5.97 34.91
N SER A 78 -6.96 -5.53 33.78
CA SER A 78 -6.41 -4.42 33.00
C SER A 78 -6.56 -3.10 33.78
N PRO A 79 -5.87 -2.02 33.37
CA PRO A 79 -6.05 -0.69 33.95
C PRO A 79 -7.52 -0.23 33.94
N GLU A 80 -8.31 -0.68 32.96
CA GLU A 80 -9.74 -0.39 32.81
C GLU A 80 -10.63 -1.34 33.64
N GLY A 81 -10.05 -2.16 34.52
CA GLY A 81 -10.76 -3.07 35.42
C GLY A 81 -11.24 -4.38 34.79
N THR A 82 -10.90 -4.64 33.51
CA THR A 82 -11.34 -5.84 32.79
C THR A 82 -10.49 -7.04 33.18
N VAL A 83 -11.13 -8.18 33.51
CA VAL A 83 -10.40 -9.42 33.83
C VAL A 83 -9.51 -9.84 32.66
N LEU A 84 -8.23 -10.04 32.92
CA LEU A 84 -7.29 -10.55 31.92
C LEU A 84 -7.46 -12.07 31.81
N ARG A 85 -7.78 -12.56 30.61
CA ARG A 85 -7.84 -13.99 30.31
C ARG A 85 -7.35 -14.27 28.89
N ILE A 86 -6.68 -15.41 28.70
CA ILE A 86 -6.36 -15.97 27.38
C ILE A 86 -7.55 -16.83 26.95
N ARG A 87 -8.20 -16.44 25.86
CA ARG A 87 -9.37 -17.14 25.34
C ARG A 87 -8.95 -18.23 24.36
N ALA A 88 -9.85 -19.15 24.04
CA ALA A 88 -9.58 -20.21 23.06
C ALA A 88 -9.36 -19.67 21.63
N ASP A 89 -9.93 -18.50 21.33
CA ASP A 89 -9.78 -17.78 20.07
C ASP A 89 -8.59 -16.79 20.07
N THR A 90 -7.84 -16.67 21.16
CA THR A 90 -6.62 -15.85 21.20
C THR A 90 -5.59 -16.46 20.27
N HIS A 91 -5.02 -15.64 19.39
CA HIS A 91 -3.92 -16.08 18.53
C HIS A 91 -2.66 -16.10 19.40
N VAL A 92 -1.99 -17.25 19.47
CA VAL A 92 -0.86 -17.50 20.37
C VAL A 92 0.39 -17.93 19.63
N MET A 93 0.35 -17.97 18.30
CA MET A 93 1.48 -18.27 17.44
C MET A 93 1.49 -17.33 16.24
N GLU A 94 2.68 -16.93 15.82
CA GLU A 94 2.94 -16.36 14.50
C GLU A 94 3.71 -17.39 13.68
N ALA A 95 3.26 -17.68 12.46
CA ALA A 95 4.04 -18.43 11.49
C ALA A 95 4.59 -17.47 10.45
N GLN A 96 5.87 -17.66 10.09
CA GLN A 96 6.50 -17.00 8.96
C GLN A 96 6.86 -18.03 7.90
N VAL A 97 6.64 -17.66 6.64
CA VAL A 97 7.04 -18.46 5.47
C VAL A 97 7.88 -17.59 4.57
N HIS A 98 9.10 -18.03 4.28
CA HIS A 98 10.02 -17.34 3.39
C HIS A 98 10.47 -18.30 2.29
N SER A 99 10.33 -17.90 1.03
CA SER A 99 10.63 -18.74 -0.13
C SER A 99 11.72 -18.12 -0.97
N HIS A 100 12.67 -18.93 -1.43
CA HIS A 100 13.70 -18.48 -2.34
C HIS A 100 13.26 -18.70 -3.80
N PRO A 101 13.58 -17.80 -4.74
CA PRO A 101 13.11 -17.91 -6.13
C PRO A 101 13.83 -18.98 -6.97
N ALA A 102 14.95 -19.53 -6.49
CA ALA A 102 15.59 -20.67 -7.14
C ALA A 102 14.65 -21.88 -7.10
N TYR A 103 14.71 -22.73 -8.12
CA TYR A 103 14.03 -24.01 -8.06
C TYR A 103 14.81 -25.01 -7.21
N THR A 104 14.09 -25.88 -6.51
CA THR A 104 14.72 -26.94 -5.73
C THR A 104 15.31 -28.02 -6.63
N LYS A 105 14.57 -28.40 -7.68
CA LYS A 105 14.96 -29.33 -8.75
C LYS A 105 14.86 -28.61 -10.09
N ARG A 106 15.49 -29.12 -11.15
CA ARG A 106 15.45 -28.45 -12.47
C ARG A 106 14.02 -28.14 -12.92
N SER A 107 13.82 -26.96 -13.53
CA SER A 107 12.49 -26.46 -13.92
C SER A 107 11.72 -27.50 -14.73
N PRO A 108 10.42 -27.72 -14.46
CA PRO A 108 9.54 -28.47 -15.34
C PRO A 108 9.48 -27.85 -16.74
N GLU A 109 9.16 -28.66 -17.78
CA GLU A 109 8.99 -28.19 -19.17
C GLU A 109 7.90 -27.12 -19.30
N GLU A 110 6.88 -27.16 -18.43
CA GLU A 110 5.87 -26.11 -18.27
C GLU A 110 6.32 -25.06 -17.25
N HIS A 111 7.10 -24.06 -17.69
CA HIS A 111 7.42 -22.90 -16.89
C HIS A 111 6.77 -21.63 -17.48
N ASP A 112 6.63 -20.58 -16.68
CA ASP A 112 6.07 -19.27 -17.06
C ASP A 112 6.90 -18.47 -18.10
N GLY A 113 7.86 -19.13 -18.74
CA GLY A 113 8.82 -18.55 -19.67
C GLY A 113 10.01 -17.87 -19.00
N GLU A 114 10.10 -17.87 -17.65
CA GLU A 114 11.28 -17.37 -16.94
C GLU A 114 12.26 -18.48 -16.58
N GLU A 115 13.49 -18.37 -17.09
CA GLU A 115 14.60 -19.23 -16.71
C GLU A 115 15.09 -18.84 -15.30
N ARG A 116 15.05 -19.79 -14.38
CA ARG A 116 15.44 -19.61 -12.98
C ARG A 116 16.54 -20.59 -12.61
N PRO A 117 17.46 -20.21 -11.72
CA PRO A 117 18.50 -21.11 -11.25
C PRO A 117 17.93 -22.26 -10.43
N CYS A 118 18.69 -23.34 -10.33
CA CYS A 118 18.35 -24.55 -9.60
C CYS A 118 19.36 -24.80 -8.48
N LEU A 119 18.93 -25.37 -7.34
CA LEU A 119 19.83 -25.76 -6.25
C LEU A 119 20.76 -26.95 -6.59
N GLU A 120 20.52 -27.65 -7.71
CA GLU A 120 21.45 -28.66 -8.24
C GLU A 120 22.74 -28.03 -8.80
N ASP A 121 22.73 -26.75 -9.15
CA ASP A 121 23.93 -26.00 -9.49
C ASP A 121 24.69 -25.64 -8.21
N PRO A 122 25.95 -26.09 -8.03
CA PRO A 122 26.74 -25.81 -6.82
C PRO A 122 26.84 -24.32 -6.46
N LEU A 123 26.93 -23.44 -7.46
CA LEU A 123 27.00 -22.00 -7.20
C LEU A 123 25.70 -21.49 -6.55
N TRP A 124 24.56 -21.96 -7.05
CA TRP A 124 23.26 -21.56 -6.54
C TRP A 124 22.89 -22.26 -5.25
N HIS A 125 23.42 -23.46 -5.02
CA HIS A 125 23.40 -24.11 -3.73
C HIS A 125 24.06 -23.23 -2.65
N ASP A 126 25.32 -22.83 -2.87
CA ASP A 126 26.09 -22.00 -1.92
C ASP A 126 25.44 -20.62 -1.70
N ARG A 127 24.85 -20.03 -2.75
CA ARG A 127 24.10 -18.76 -2.63
C ARG A 127 22.84 -18.92 -1.80
N TYR A 128 22.12 -20.02 -2.01
CA TYR A 128 20.91 -20.32 -1.25
C TYR A 128 21.23 -20.60 0.22
N GLU A 129 22.28 -21.37 0.53
CA GLU A 129 22.67 -21.64 1.92
C GLU A 129 23.07 -20.35 2.66
N ARG A 130 23.82 -19.46 2.01
CA ARG A 130 24.10 -18.12 2.57
C ARG A 130 22.83 -17.31 2.81
N TRP A 131 21.87 -17.33 1.86
CA TRP A 131 20.57 -16.68 2.05
C TRP A 131 19.78 -17.29 3.22
N ARG A 132 19.78 -18.62 3.34
CA ARG A 132 19.12 -19.37 4.42
C ARG A 132 19.68 -18.92 5.77
N ASP A 133 21.00 -18.90 5.91
CA ASP A 133 21.67 -18.59 7.17
C ASP A 133 21.47 -17.11 7.56
N ASP A 134 21.64 -16.19 6.61
CA ASP A 134 21.33 -14.76 6.81
C ASP A 134 19.84 -14.53 7.15
N LEU A 135 18.94 -15.35 6.59
CA LEU A 135 17.50 -15.29 6.90
C LEU A 135 17.22 -15.78 8.33
N LEU A 136 17.88 -16.81 8.82
CA LEU A 136 17.74 -17.27 10.21
C LEU A 136 18.14 -16.16 11.19
N ASP A 137 19.26 -15.50 10.94
CA ASP A 137 19.72 -14.34 11.71
C ASP A 137 18.70 -13.19 11.66
N TRP A 138 18.15 -12.91 10.48
CA TRP A 138 17.13 -11.88 10.32
C TRP A 138 15.85 -12.22 11.09
N ILE A 139 15.37 -13.48 11.03
CA ILE A 139 14.18 -13.94 11.77
C ILE A 139 14.42 -13.82 13.27
N ALA A 140 15.60 -14.18 13.77
CA ALA A 140 15.95 -14.05 15.19
C ALA A 140 15.89 -12.60 15.67
N ARG A 141 16.50 -11.67 14.92
CA ARG A 141 16.45 -10.24 15.26
C ARG A 141 15.04 -9.66 15.16
N ASP A 142 14.30 -10.01 14.11
CA ASP A 142 12.92 -9.54 13.94
C ASP A 142 11.98 -10.10 15.03
N ALA A 143 12.22 -11.33 15.49
CA ALA A 143 11.49 -11.93 16.59
C ALA A 143 11.77 -11.19 17.90
N GLU A 144 13.05 -10.98 18.23
CA GLU A 144 13.49 -10.29 19.44
C GLU A 144 12.89 -8.87 19.51
N GLU A 145 13.05 -8.08 18.44
CA GLU A 145 12.51 -6.71 18.36
C GLU A 145 10.99 -6.64 18.55
N ARG A 146 10.27 -7.68 18.14
CA ARG A 146 8.79 -7.75 18.24
C ARG A 146 8.29 -8.50 19.47
N GLY A 147 9.19 -8.93 20.37
CA GLY A 147 8.84 -9.66 21.59
C GLY A 147 8.29 -11.07 21.32
N LEU A 148 8.86 -11.74 20.33
CA LEU A 148 8.58 -13.13 19.95
C LEU A 148 9.77 -14.01 20.28
N GLU A 149 9.49 -15.27 20.61
CA GLU A 149 10.49 -16.32 20.74
C GLU A 149 10.30 -17.34 19.61
N ILE A 150 11.41 -17.77 19.02
CA ILE A 150 11.41 -18.84 18.01
C ILE A 150 11.19 -20.17 18.72
N LEU A 151 10.12 -20.90 18.35
CA LEU A 151 9.91 -22.27 18.84
C LEU A 151 10.46 -23.32 17.91
N SER A 152 10.32 -23.16 16.59
CA SER A 152 10.80 -24.15 15.62
C SER A 152 10.98 -23.48 14.26
N ILE A 153 12.09 -23.78 13.59
CA ILE A 153 12.33 -23.39 12.21
C ILE A 153 12.70 -24.65 11.42
N VAL A 154 11.96 -24.89 10.35
CA VAL A 154 12.19 -26.00 9.44
C VAL A 154 12.22 -25.54 7.99
N GLU A 155 12.98 -26.26 7.18
CA GLU A 155 13.14 -26.02 5.75
C GLU A 155 12.55 -27.18 4.95
N HIS A 156 11.86 -26.84 3.87
CA HIS A 156 11.33 -27.78 2.89
C HIS A 156 12.04 -27.62 1.55
N ARG A 157 12.43 -28.75 0.96
CA ARG A 157 13.08 -28.89 -0.36
C ARG A 157 12.38 -29.92 -1.27
N ASP A 158 11.14 -30.28 -0.94
CA ASP A 158 10.30 -31.24 -1.66
C ASP A 158 9.22 -30.58 -2.53
N GLU A 159 9.21 -29.24 -2.57
CA GLU A 159 8.35 -28.44 -3.44
C GLU A 159 9.16 -27.72 -4.53
N SER A 160 8.47 -26.99 -5.42
CA SER A 160 9.08 -26.29 -6.55
C SER A 160 10.18 -25.32 -6.11
N HIS A 161 9.91 -24.57 -5.04
CA HIS A 161 10.85 -23.61 -4.46
C HIS A 161 11.20 -24.01 -3.03
N PRO A 162 12.48 -23.90 -2.63
CA PRO A 162 12.88 -24.17 -1.27
C PRO A 162 12.37 -23.03 -0.39
N HIS A 163 11.82 -23.40 0.76
CA HIS A 163 11.17 -22.44 1.65
C HIS A 163 11.29 -22.84 3.11
N ILE A 164 11.28 -21.83 3.97
CA ILE A 164 11.49 -21.95 5.41
C ILE A 164 10.21 -21.58 6.13
N HIS A 165 9.77 -22.46 7.03
CA HIS A 165 8.68 -22.24 7.98
C HIS A 165 9.27 -21.94 9.35
N ALA A 166 8.97 -20.77 9.90
CA ALA A 166 9.32 -20.41 11.27
C ALA A 166 8.04 -20.27 12.11
N MET A 167 7.98 -20.98 13.23
CA MET A 167 6.90 -20.90 14.22
C MET A 167 7.41 -20.17 15.46
N LEU A 168 6.76 -19.04 15.76
CA LEU A 168 7.14 -18.14 16.83
C LEU A 168 5.98 -17.91 17.80
N VAL A 169 6.32 -17.66 19.07
CA VAL A 169 5.35 -17.46 20.14
C VAL A 169 5.63 -16.13 20.85
N PRO A 170 4.60 -15.29 21.08
CA PRO A 170 4.79 -14.02 21.77
C PRO A 170 5.15 -14.26 23.23
N LEU A 171 6.13 -13.51 23.72
CA LEU A 171 6.51 -13.50 25.12
C LEU A 171 5.37 -12.93 25.98
N GLN A 172 5.18 -13.49 27.18
CA GLN A 172 4.27 -12.92 28.15
C GLN A 172 4.94 -11.72 28.83
N THR A 173 4.61 -10.51 28.38
CA THR A 173 5.14 -9.26 28.95
C THR A 173 4.04 -8.46 29.64
N GLU A 174 4.41 -7.40 30.38
CA GLU A 174 3.42 -6.46 30.94
C GLU A 174 2.55 -5.84 29.86
N ASP A 175 3.18 -5.50 28.73
CA ASP A 175 2.49 -4.97 27.58
C ASP A 175 1.65 -6.03 26.89
N ASN A 176 2.10 -7.28 26.73
CA ASN A 176 1.33 -8.37 26.11
C ASN A 176 1.03 -9.54 27.08
N PRO A 177 0.22 -9.31 28.12
CA PRO A 177 0.09 -10.26 29.21
C PRO A 177 -0.74 -11.50 28.84
N ARG A 178 -1.40 -11.47 27.68
CA ARG A 178 -2.24 -12.55 27.15
C ARG A 178 -1.54 -13.39 26.08
N MET A 179 -0.26 -13.13 25.80
CA MET A 179 0.47 -13.78 24.70
C MET A 179 -0.30 -13.69 23.38
N ASP A 180 -0.87 -12.52 23.07
CA ASP A 180 -1.66 -12.33 21.85
C ASP A 180 -0.72 -12.01 20.68
N ALA A 181 -0.56 -12.95 19.76
CA ALA A 181 0.30 -12.83 18.59
C ALA A 181 -0.14 -11.70 17.65
N LYS A 182 -1.42 -11.28 17.69
CA LYS A 182 -1.88 -10.10 16.93
C LYS A 182 -1.25 -8.79 17.41
N ARG A 183 -0.71 -8.76 18.64
CA ARG A 183 -0.05 -7.56 19.19
C ARG A 183 1.41 -7.45 18.79
N THR A 184 2.07 -8.56 18.52
CA THR A 184 3.45 -8.61 18.03
C THR A 184 3.52 -8.58 16.50
N HIS A 185 2.42 -8.94 15.83
CA HIS A 185 2.30 -8.86 14.37
C HIS A 185 2.11 -7.39 13.92
N PRO A 186 3.01 -6.83 13.07
CA PRO A 186 3.03 -5.40 12.74
C PRO A 186 1.72 -4.91 12.11
N GLY A 187 1.15 -5.67 11.18
CA GLY A 187 -0.13 -5.33 10.55
C GLY A 187 -1.30 -5.24 11.53
N HIS A 188 -1.50 -6.27 12.36
CA HIS A 188 -2.59 -6.31 13.34
C HIS A 188 -2.41 -5.28 14.46
N ALA A 189 -1.19 -5.06 14.94
CA ALA A 189 -0.87 -4.03 15.92
C ALA A 189 -1.23 -2.62 15.40
N ALA A 190 -0.77 -2.28 14.19
CA ALA A 190 -1.08 -1.00 13.55
C ALA A 190 -2.59 -0.83 13.28
N GLN A 191 -3.27 -1.90 12.86
CA GLN A 191 -4.71 -1.90 12.70
C GLN A 191 -5.44 -1.63 14.00
N ALA A 192 -5.03 -2.26 15.10
CA ALA A 192 -5.66 -2.09 16.40
C ALA A 192 -5.48 -0.64 16.91
N LEU A 193 -4.27 -0.09 16.78
CA LEU A 193 -3.96 1.29 17.15
C LEU A 193 -4.81 2.28 16.36
N ALA A 194 -4.81 2.17 15.02
CA ALA A 194 -5.60 3.06 14.18
C ALA A 194 -7.11 3.00 14.46
N LYS A 195 -7.64 1.80 14.79
CA LYS A 195 -9.04 1.66 15.18
C LYS A 195 -9.33 2.30 16.53
N ALA A 196 -8.41 2.19 17.49
CA ALA A 196 -8.53 2.83 18.80
C ALA A 196 -8.52 4.35 18.66
N ASP A 197 -7.57 4.90 17.89
CA ASP A 197 -7.45 6.34 17.63
C ASP A 197 -8.68 6.90 16.92
N ALA A 198 -9.15 6.22 15.88
CA ALA A 198 -10.38 6.61 15.16
C ALA A 198 -11.61 6.58 16.09
N SER A 199 -11.71 5.58 16.97
CA SER A 199 -12.81 5.49 17.93
C SER A 199 -12.73 6.58 18.99
N LYS A 200 -11.52 6.93 19.45
CA LYS A 200 -11.27 8.00 20.40
C LYS A 200 -11.64 9.36 19.81
N ARG A 201 -11.19 9.66 18.60
CA ARG A 201 -11.52 10.88 17.85
C ARG A 201 -13.03 11.09 17.71
N LEU A 202 -13.76 10.05 17.30
CA LEU A 202 -15.22 10.09 17.22
C LEU A 202 -15.89 10.29 18.58
N SER A 203 -15.28 9.80 19.66
CA SER A 203 -15.80 10.01 21.01
C SER A 203 -15.58 11.45 21.50
N GLU A 204 -14.44 12.06 21.15
CA GLU A 204 -14.08 13.45 21.46
C GLU A 204 -14.97 14.42 20.68
N GLU A 205 -15.08 14.25 19.35
CA GLU A 205 -15.97 15.05 18.49
C GLU A 205 -17.43 15.04 19.00
N ARG A 206 -17.90 13.90 19.51
CA ARG A 206 -19.25 13.79 20.10
C ARG A 206 -19.36 14.54 21.43
N ILE A 207 -18.32 14.47 22.27
CA ILE A 207 -18.31 15.19 23.56
C ILE A 207 -18.33 16.70 23.29
N ASP A 208 -17.57 17.17 22.30
CA ASP A 208 -17.53 18.57 21.91
C ASP A 208 -18.89 19.03 21.34
N ALA A 209 -19.53 18.21 20.48
CA ALA A 209 -20.87 18.50 19.99
C ALA A 209 -21.94 18.54 21.10
N GLU A 210 -21.90 17.59 22.06
CA GLU A 210 -22.78 17.59 23.25
C GLU A 210 -22.56 18.85 24.10
N ARG A 211 -21.31 19.30 24.25
CA ARG A 211 -20.96 20.50 25.00
C ARG A 211 -21.46 21.77 24.31
N ASP A 212 -21.27 21.89 22.99
CA ASP A 212 -21.78 23.01 22.20
C ASP A 212 -23.31 23.12 22.24
N GLU A 213 -24.01 21.98 22.28
CA GLU A 213 -25.48 21.95 22.42
C GLU A 213 -25.93 22.43 23.79
N ILE A 214 -25.26 22.00 24.86
CA ILE A 214 -25.51 22.50 26.23
C ILE A 214 -25.23 24.00 26.33
N ASP A 215 -24.13 24.48 25.73
CA ASP A 215 -23.77 25.89 25.76
C ASP A 215 -24.80 26.75 24.99
N ARG A 216 -25.37 26.26 23.88
CA ARG A 216 -26.49 26.91 23.17
C ARG A 216 -27.79 26.91 23.98
N GLU A 217 -28.14 25.82 24.67
CA GLU A 217 -29.34 25.77 25.52
C GLU A 217 -29.21 26.64 26.79
N SER A 218 -27.99 27.02 27.15
CA SER A 218 -27.67 27.88 28.30
C SER A 218 -27.74 29.38 28.01
N GLU A 219 -27.93 29.79 26.75
CA GLU A 219 -28.07 31.21 26.41
C GLU A 219 -29.34 31.81 27.06
N PRO A 220 -29.24 32.97 27.74
CA PRO A 220 -30.37 33.53 28.47
C PRO A 220 -31.46 34.00 27.52
N VAL A 221 -32.58 33.27 27.48
CA VAL A 221 -33.83 33.77 26.92
C VAL A 221 -34.22 35.03 27.70
N GLN A 222 -34.22 36.19 27.03
CA GLN A 222 -34.74 37.44 27.59
C GLN A 222 -36.20 37.23 27.98
N GLN A 223 -36.47 37.07 29.28
CA GLN A 223 -37.83 37.06 29.79
C GLN A 223 -38.40 38.49 29.75
N PRO A 224 -39.63 38.69 29.26
CA PRO A 224 -40.27 39.98 29.35
C PRO A 224 -40.62 40.28 30.81
N THR A 225 -40.25 41.46 31.26
CA THR A 225 -40.43 41.93 32.64
C THR A 225 -41.91 42.01 32.99
N ARG A 226 -42.34 41.24 34.00
CA ARG A 226 -43.60 41.49 34.73
C ARG A 226 -43.33 41.61 36.22
N ARG A 227 -43.72 42.76 36.77
CA ARG A 227 -43.80 43.05 38.20
C ARG A 227 -44.91 42.22 38.84
N GLY A 228 -44.70 41.79 40.08
CA GLY A 228 -45.78 41.44 41.01
C GLY A 228 -45.51 40.19 41.84
N SER A 229 -45.27 40.42 43.13
CA SER A 229 -45.53 39.57 44.32
C SER A 229 -46.11 38.16 44.11
N ASP A 230 -45.54 37.13 44.73
CA ASP A 230 -45.95 36.69 46.07
C ASP A 230 -45.14 35.43 46.52
N ILE A 231 -45.10 35.24 47.83
CA ILE A 231 -44.27 34.30 48.58
C ILE A 231 -44.77 32.85 48.44
N GLY A 232 -43.83 31.91 48.25
CA GLY A 232 -44.12 30.49 48.38
C GLY A 232 -42.87 29.62 48.45
N ARG A 233 -42.36 29.41 49.68
CA ARG A 233 -41.33 28.39 49.99
C ARG A 233 -41.76 27.01 49.47
N ARG A 234 -41.22 26.57 48.34
CA ARG A 234 -41.19 25.15 47.96
C ARG A 234 -39.76 24.63 48.08
N LYS A 235 -39.56 23.63 48.94
CA LYS A 235 -38.28 22.93 49.10
C LYS A 235 -37.81 22.37 47.75
N PRO A 236 -36.50 22.38 47.45
CA PRO A 236 -35.99 21.82 46.21
C PRO A 236 -36.25 20.32 46.22
N ARG A 237 -37.13 19.85 45.32
CA ARG A 237 -37.20 18.42 45.00
C ARG A 237 -35.83 18.03 44.43
N LYS A 238 -35.08 17.20 45.16
CA LYS A 238 -33.92 16.48 44.61
C LYS A 238 -34.37 15.83 43.30
N ARG A 239 -33.95 16.38 42.15
CA ARG A 239 -34.05 15.68 40.87
C ARG A 239 -33.31 14.37 41.06
N ARG A 240 -34.05 13.26 41.17
CA ARG A 240 -33.46 11.93 41.08
C ARG A 240 -32.79 11.89 39.72
N SER A 241 -31.46 11.86 39.70
CA SER A 241 -30.67 11.62 38.51
C SER A 241 -31.20 10.34 37.88
N ALA A 242 -31.83 10.45 36.72
CA ALA A 242 -32.21 9.29 35.92
C ALA A 242 -30.94 8.44 35.70
N PRO A 243 -31.03 7.11 35.76
CA PRO A 243 -29.86 6.28 35.46
C PRO A 243 -29.34 6.67 34.09
N ARG A 244 -28.05 7.05 34.01
CA ARG A 244 -27.35 7.30 32.74
C ARG A 244 -27.62 6.10 31.84
N ARG A 245 -28.53 6.25 30.86
CA ARG A 245 -28.70 5.24 29.80
C ARG A 245 -27.33 5.03 29.18
N ALA A 246 -26.93 3.77 29.00
CA ALA A 246 -25.69 3.44 28.32
C ALA A 246 -25.65 4.21 26.99
N ARG A 247 -24.63 5.03 26.82
CA ARG A 247 -24.47 5.87 25.62
C ARG A 247 -24.44 4.94 24.40
N PRO A 248 -25.20 5.23 23.33
CA PRO A 248 -25.16 4.41 22.13
C PRO A 248 -23.74 4.40 21.55
N GLY A 249 -23.28 3.22 21.15
CA GLY A 249 -22.00 3.03 20.49
C GLY A 249 -21.97 3.66 19.08
N PRO A 250 -20.82 3.61 18.38
CA PRO A 250 -20.69 4.17 17.04
C PRO A 250 -21.74 3.61 16.07
N THR A 251 -22.18 4.40 15.10
CA THR A 251 -23.13 4.00 14.06
C THR A 251 -22.51 2.94 13.12
N ALA A 252 -23.35 2.31 12.28
CA ALA A 252 -22.85 1.34 11.30
C ALA A 252 -21.85 1.98 10.31
N GLU A 253 -22.10 3.22 9.89
CA GLU A 253 -21.21 3.97 8.99
C GLU A 253 -19.89 4.33 9.68
N GLN A 254 -19.94 4.80 10.93
CA GLN A 254 -18.74 5.08 11.72
C GLN A 254 -17.89 3.81 11.92
N ARG A 255 -18.51 2.67 12.23
CA ARG A 255 -17.81 1.37 12.30
C ARG A 255 -17.14 1.01 10.98
N LYS A 256 -17.80 1.27 9.84
CA LYS A 256 -17.23 1.03 8.51
C LYS A 256 -16.02 1.93 8.24
N ALA A 257 -16.09 3.20 8.63
CA ALA A 257 -14.98 4.15 8.51
C ALA A 257 -13.77 3.74 9.38
N ILE A 258 -14.00 3.39 10.65
CA ILE A 258 -12.97 2.87 11.57
C ILE A 258 -12.30 1.62 10.98
N ASN A 259 -13.10 0.68 10.44
CA ASN A 259 -12.56 -0.53 9.83
C ASN A 259 -11.74 -0.24 8.57
N LYS A 260 -12.13 0.77 7.77
CA LYS A 260 -11.37 1.22 6.60
C LYS A 260 -10.02 1.82 7.00
N GLU A 261 -10.00 2.70 7.99
CA GLU A 261 -8.76 3.29 8.54
C GLU A 261 -7.82 2.21 9.07
N GLY A 262 -8.35 1.26 9.86
CA GLY A 262 -7.58 0.11 10.35
C GLY A 262 -7.05 -0.80 9.23
N ALA A 263 -7.81 -1.01 8.14
CA ALA A 263 -7.33 -1.79 7.00
C ALA A 263 -6.21 -1.09 6.21
N LEU A 264 -6.25 0.25 6.15
CA LEU A 264 -5.17 1.05 5.55
C LEU A 264 -3.90 0.98 6.39
N ALA A 265 -4.02 1.13 7.72
CA ALA A 265 -2.90 1.00 8.65
C ALA A 265 -2.26 -0.39 8.58
N TYR A 266 -3.06 -1.46 8.52
CA TYR A 266 -2.57 -2.83 8.30
C TYR A 266 -1.70 -2.91 7.04
N LYS A 267 -2.22 -2.45 5.90
CA LYS A 267 -1.51 -2.51 4.61
C LYS A 267 -0.23 -1.69 4.63
N ALA A 268 -0.24 -0.51 5.28
CA ALA A 268 0.94 0.34 5.42
C ALA A 268 2.02 -0.35 6.27
N ALA A 269 1.65 -0.89 7.43
CA ALA A 269 2.57 -1.61 8.31
C ALA A 269 3.16 -2.86 7.65
N MET A 270 2.34 -3.64 6.93
CA MET A 270 2.84 -4.82 6.20
C MET A 270 3.79 -4.45 5.06
N ARG A 271 3.56 -3.32 4.37
CA ARG A 271 4.54 -2.79 3.39
C ARG A 271 5.83 -2.36 4.06
N GLY A 272 5.76 -1.78 5.26
CA GLY A 272 6.93 -1.43 6.07
C GLY A 272 7.73 -2.68 6.48
N TRP A 273 7.06 -3.73 6.95
CA TRP A 273 7.69 -5.01 7.28
C TRP A 273 8.39 -5.64 6.05
N GLN A 274 7.72 -5.65 4.89
CA GLN A 274 8.35 -6.10 3.63
C GLN A 274 9.56 -5.26 3.23
N THR A 275 9.53 -3.93 3.46
CA THR A 275 10.70 -3.06 3.26
C THR A 275 11.84 -3.42 4.21
N LYS A 276 11.54 -3.67 5.49
CA LYS A 276 12.56 -4.09 6.48
C LYS A 276 13.23 -5.42 6.08
N LEU A 277 12.45 -6.40 5.60
CA LEU A 277 12.97 -7.65 5.04
C LEU A 277 13.84 -7.41 3.80
N TYR A 278 13.44 -6.46 2.95
CA TYR A 278 14.20 -6.10 1.76
C TYR A 278 15.56 -5.52 2.11
N ASP A 279 15.54 -4.45 2.92
CA ASP A 279 16.72 -3.66 3.27
C ASP A 279 17.70 -4.47 4.14
N GLY A 280 17.17 -5.29 5.05
CA GLY A 280 17.97 -6.09 5.98
C GLY A 280 18.54 -7.39 5.40
N LEU A 281 17.91 -7.97 4.38
CA LEU A 281 18.27 -9.29 3.85
C LEU A 281 18.27 -9.30 2.32
N SER A 282 17.10 -9.14 1.71
CA SER A 282 16.86 -9.51 0.31
C SER A 282 17.78 -8.79 -0.67
N VAL A 283 18.09 -7.52 -0.43
CA VAL A 283 18.99 -6.72 -1.27
C VAL A 283 20.43 -7.25 -1.28
N ARG A 284 20.88 -7.92 -0.21
CA ARG A 284 22.22 -8.52 -0.12
C ARG A 284 22.36 -9.74 -1.03
N HIS A 285 21.25 -10.46 -1.24
CA HIS A 285 21.18 -11.64 -2.11
C HIS A 285 20.66 -11.32 -3.52
N GLY A 286 20.59 -10.02 -3.89
CA GLY A 286 20.16 -9.58 -5.22
C GLY A 286 18.67 -9.76 -5.48
N LEU A 287 17.85 -10.05 -4.48
CA LEU A 287 16.42 -10.21 -4.65
C LEU A 287 15.75 -8.84 -4.75
N ALA A 288 14.78 -8.68 -5.65
CA ALA A 288 13.98 -7.46 -5.74
C ALA A 288 12.90 -7.38 -4.65
N ARG A 289 12.53 -6.17 -4.22
CA ARG A 289 11.45 -5.95 -3.22
C ARG A 289 10.07 -6.34 -3.74
N VAL A 290 9.81 -6.10 -5.02
CA VAL A 290 8.49 -6.25 -5.65
C VAL A 290 8.65 -6.99 -6.96
N GLY A 291 7.79 -8.00 -7.19
CA GLY A 291 7.74 -8.74 -8.44
C GLY A 291 6.96 -8.03 -9.56
N PRO A 292 7.05 -8.52 -10.81
CA PRO A 292 6.57 -7.83 -12.00
C PRO A 292 5.04 -7.65 -12.05
N GLY A 293 4.28 -8.60 -11.50
CA GLY A 293 2.82 -8.53 -11.49
C GLY A 293 2.25 -7.40 -10.61
N LEU A 294 2.91 -7.10 -9.49
CA LEU A 294 2.53 -5.99 -8.62
C LEU A 294 2.96 -4.64 -9.19
N GLU A 295 4.14 -4.59 -9.80
CA GLU A 295 4.67 -3.35 -10.39
C GLU A 295 4.09 -3.06 -11.78
N ARG A 296 3.43 -4.05 -12.41
CA ARG A 296 2.88 -3.99 -13.77
C ARG A 296 3.93 -3.59 -14.82
N VAL A 297 5.16 -4.06 -14.64
CA VAL A 297 6.28 -3.76 -15.55
C VAL A 297 6.34 -4.75 -16.71
N PRO A 298 6.73 -4.30 -17.92
CA PRO A 298 7.02 -5.22 -19.02
C PRO A 298 8.16 -6.18 -18.67
N ARG A 299 8.12 -7.40 -19.22
CA ARG A 299 9.13 -8.45 -18.99
C ARG A 299 10.57 -8.01 -19.29
N ALA A 300 10.79 -7.14 -20.29
CA ALA A 300 12.11 -6.63 -20.61
C ALA A 300 12.69 -5.72 -19.51
N VAL A 301 11.84 -4.86 -18.92
CA VAL A 301 12.23 -4.00 -17.80
C VAL A 301 12.49 -4.84 -16.56
N TRP A 302 11.67 -5.87 -16.33
CA TRP A 302 11.88 -6.84 -15.26
C TRP A 302 13.24 -7.54 -15.39
N ARG A 303 13.56 -8.09 -16.57
CA ARG A 303 14.87 -8.73 -16.83
C ARG A 303 16.05 -7.80 -16.56
N ARG A 304 15.95 -6.52 -16.93
CA ARG A 304 16.99 -5.52 -16.61
C ARG A 304 17.18 -5.34 -15.11
N LYS A 305 16.08 -5.24 -14.34
CA LYS A 305 16.14 -5.17 -12.87
C LYS A 305 16.75 -6.42 -12.25
N GLN A 306 16.44 -7.60 -12.79
CA GLN A 306 17.05 -8.85 -12.32
C GLN A 306 18.56 -8.83 -12.54
N ALA A 307 19.01 -8.37 -13.71
CA ALA A 307 20.44 -8.25 -14.01
C ALA A 307 21.14 -7.20 -13.13
N GLU A 308 20.51 -6.04 -12.89
CA GLU A 308 21.02 -5.00 -12.00
C GLU A 308 21.21 -5.53 -10.57
N ASN A 309 20.20 -6.20 -10.02
CA ASN A 309 20.31 -6.73 -8.66
C ASN A 309 21.30 -7.90 -8.56
N GLU A 310 21.39 -8.74 -9.60
CA GLU A 310 22.40 -9.81 -9.69
C GLU A 310 23.82 -9.24 -9.75
N ALA A 311 24.04 -8.15 -10.48
CA ALA A 311 25.31 -7.44 -10.49
C ALA A 311 25.67 -6.85 -9.11
N VAL A 312 24.70 -6.30 -8.38
CA VAL A 312 24.90 -5.82 -7.00
C VAL A 312 25.29 -6.97 -6.06
N MET A 313 24.63 -8.12 -6.17
CA MET A 313 24.95 -9.30 -5.38
C MET A 313 26.37 -9.80 -5.69
N ILE A 314 26.72 -9.99 -6.97
CA ILE A 314 28.06 -10.41 -7.39
C ILE A 314 29.13 -9.41 -6.93
N SER A 315 28.88 -8.11 -7.07
CA SER A 315 29.79 -7.06 -6.61
C SER A 315 30.06 -7.16 -5.11
N ARG A 316 29.04 -7.47 -4.31
CA ARG A 316 29.18 -7.71 -2.86
C ARG A 316 29.91 -9.01 -2.54
N GLU A 317 29.63 -10.10 -3.26
CA GLU A 317 30.36 -11.38 -3.11
C GLU A 317 31.86 -11.17 -3.34
N ASN A 318 32.21 -10.43 -4.39
CA ASN A 318 33.59 -10.07 -4.68
C ASN A 318 34.21 -9.21 -3.56
N ALA A 319 33.47 -8.23 -3.05
CA ALA A 319 33.93 -7.40 -1.93
C ALA A 319 34.16 -8.21 -0.64
N MET A 320 33.27 -9.15 -0.32
CA MET A 320 33.39 -10.03 0.86
C MET A 320 34.57 -11.01 0.70
N THR A 321 34.79 -11.52 -0.51
CA THR A 321 35.96 -12.37 -0.83
C THR A 321 37.25 -11.58 -0.65
N ILE A 322 37.31 -10.34 -1.16
CA ILE A 322 38.45 -9.43 -0.97
C ILE A 322 38.69 -9.17 0.52
N GLN A 323 37.63 -8.92 1.30
CA GLN A 323 37.72 -8.69 2.74
C GLN A 323 38.25 -9.92 3.48
N THR A 324 37.71 -11.12 3.18
CA THR A 324 38.15 -12.38 3.80
C THR A 324 39.62 -12.66 3.48
N VAL A 325 40.03 -12.43 2.23
CA VAL A 325 41.44 -12.53 1.83
C VAL A 325 42.29 -11.53 2.61
N ALA A 326 41.84 -10.29 2.76
CA ALA A 326 42.53 -9.27 3.55
C ALA A 326 42.66 -9.64 5.04
N ASP A 327 41.61 -10.19 5.65
CA ASP A 327 41.61 -10.66 7.04
C ASP A 327 42.57 -11.84 7.22
N ASN A 328 42.55 -12.81 6.30
CA ASN A 328 43.51 -13.92 6.28
C ASN A 328 44.96 -13.43 6.10
N PHE A 329 45.20 -12.43 5.26
CA PHE A 329 46.52 -11.80 5.13
C PHE A 329 46.94 -11.12 6.43
N LYS A 330 46.02 -10.43 7.10
CA LYS A 330 46.27 -9.78 8.40
C LYS A 330 46.62 -10.81 9.48
N GLU A 331 45.89 -11.91 9.57
CA GLU A 331 46.20 -13.00 10.51
C GLU A 331 47.56 -13.63 10.23
N ARG A 332 47.90 -13.90 8.97
CA ARG A 332 49.22 -14.41 8.59
C ARG A 332 50.35 -13.43 8.93
N ALA A 333 50.14 -12.13 8.73
CA ALA A 333 51.12 -11.10 9.08
C ALA A 333 51.33 -11.00 10.60
N LEU A 334 50.25 -11.08 11.39
CA LEU A 334 50.34 -11.13 12.86
C LEU A 334 51.07 -12.39 13.34
N GLY A 335 50.78 -13.56 12.74
CA GLY A 335 51.48 -14.80 13.04
C GLY A 335 52.98 -14.74 12.71
N ALA A 336 53.36 -14.14 11.58
CA ALA A 336 54.76 -13.97 11.20
C ALA A 336 55.51 -13.02 12.15
N ALA A 337 54.89 -11.90 12.55
CA ALA A 337 55.48 -10.97 13.52
C ALA A 337 55.72 -11.62 14.89
N GLU A 338 54.81 -12.49 15.33
CA GLU A 338 54.98 -13.24 16.58
C GLU A 338 56.13 -14.28 16.48
N GLN A 339 56.27 -14.95 15.33
CA GLN A 339 57.39 -15.87 15.09
C GLN A 339 58.74 -15.15 15.09
N GLU A 340 58.82 -13.97 14.48
CA GLU A 340 60.04 -13.14 14.48
C GLU A 340 60.42 -12.68 15.90
N ARG A 341 59.42 -12.29 16.72
CA ARG A 341 59.62 -11.94 18.12
C ARG A 341 60.22 -13.09 18.92
N LEU A 342 59.72 -14.31 18.72
CA LEU A 342 60.24 -15.52 19.38
C LEU A 342 61.66 -15.84 18.92
N ALA A 343 61.95 -15.78 17.62
CA ALA A 343 63.29 -16.01 17.08
C ALA A 343 64.31 -15.01 17.64
N ASN A 344 63.96 -13.73 17.72
CA ASN A 344 64.84 -12.70 18.30
C ASN A 344 65.12 -12.92 19.79
N SER A 345 64.13 -13.43 20.55
CA SER A 345 64.35 -13.77 21.97
C SER A 345 65.33 -14.95 22.14
N GLU A 346 65.31 -15.94 21.24
CA GLU A 346 66.22 -17.07 21.29
C GLU A 346 67.65 -16.70 20.88
N VAL A 347 67.82 -15.83 19.88
CA VAL A 347 69.14 -15.30 19.51
C VAL A 347 69.77 -14.54 20.68
N GLN A 348 68.97 -13.76 21.42
CA GLN A 348 69.44 -13.03 22.58
C GLN A 348 69.91 -13.98 23.69
N ARG A 349 69.13 -15.05 23.95
CA ARG A 349 69.49 -16.09 24.92
C ARG A 349 70.81 -16.77 24.56
N LEU A 350 71.04 -17.09 23.28
CA LEU A 350 72.27 -17.72 22.81
C LEU A 350 73.49 -16.80 22.95
N LYS A 351 73.32 -15.49 22.70
CA LYS A 351 74.39 -14.50 22.91
C LYS A 351 74.85 -14.45 24.36
N GLU A 352 73.91 -14.36 25.30
CA GLU A 352 74.21 -14.35 26.74
C GLU A 352 74.95 -15.61 27.18
N GLN A 353 74.60 -16.78 26.61
CA GLN A 353 75.32 -18.04 26.87
C GLN A 353 76.75 -18.05 26.33
N THR A 354 77.00 -17.48 25.14
CA THR A 354 78.35 -17.40 24.58
C THR A 354 79.26 -16.43 25.32
N GLU A 355 78.73 -15.30 25.80
CA GLU A 355 79.49 -14.34 26.61
C GLU A 355 79.92 -14.98 27.94
N ALA A 356 79.00 -15.68 28.62
CA ALA A 356 79.32 -16.40 29.85
C ALA A 356 80.40 -17.49 29.68
N LEU A 357 80.43 -18.16 28.51
CA LEU A 357 81.45 -19.17 28.21
C LEU A 357 82.83 -18.53 27.93
N ALA A 358 82.85 -17.36 27.28
CA ALA A 358 84.07 -16.61 27.01
C ALA A 358 84.73 -16.11 28.30
N ASP A 359 83.93 -15.62 29.24
CA ASP A 359 84.41 -15.18 30.56
C ASP A 359 85.05 -16.34 31.36
N GLY A 360 84.45 -17.53 31.31
CA GLY A 360 85.00 -18.72 31.96
C GLY A 360 86.35 -19.21 31.38
N ILE A 361 86.60 -18.98 30.09
CA ILE A 361 87.89 -19.30 29.45
C ILE A 361 88.99 -18.34 29.91
N CYS A 362 88.67 -17.06 30.09
CA CYS A 362 89.61 -16.06 30.62
C CYS A 362 90.05 -16.41 32.04
N GLU A 363 89.13 -16.80 32.93
CA GLU A 363 89.47 -17.22 34.30
C GLU A 363 90.38 -18.46 34.33
N ALA A 364 90.15 -19.44 33.44
CA ALA A 364 90.98 -20.64 33.36
C ALA A 364 92.43 -20.34 32.93
N ASN A 365 92.62 -19.38 32.01
CA ASN A 365 93.95 -18.99 31.55
C ASN A 365 94.75 -18.23 32.62
N GLU A 366 94.10 -17.39 33.44
CA GLU A 366 94.76 -16.71 34.56
C GLU A 366 95.27 -17.67 35.65
N LEU A 367 94.61 -18.83 35.84
CA LEU A 367 95.04 -19.85 36.80
C LEU A 367 96.27 -20.63 36.33
N ILE A 368 96.43 -20.79 35.01
CA ILE A 368 97.58 -21.47 34.39
C ILE A 368 98.85 -20.62 34.54
N GLU A 369 98.76 -19.29 34.42
CA GLU A 369 99.92 -18.40 34.59
C GLU A 369 100.45 -18.32 36.02
N ARG A 370 99.62 -18.60 37.04
CA ARG A 370 100.04 -18.50 38.46
C ARG A 370 100.76 -19.75 39.00
N GLY A 371 100.94 -20.80 38.19
CA GLY A 371 101.46 -22.11 38.62
C GLY A 371 102.96 -22.39 38.42
N GLY A 372 103.77 -21.41 38.02
CA GLY A 372 105.16 -21.64 37.60
C GLY A 372 106.25 -21.47 38.66
N GLN A 373 106.57 -22.50 39.45
CA GLN A 373 107.87 -22.60 40.14
C GLN A 373 108.49 -24.01 40.09
N ALA A 374 109.83 -24.01 40.05
CA ALA A 374 110.78 -25.11 40.19
C ALA A 374 111.31 -25.78 38.89
N ALA A 375 112.35 -25.14 38.36
CA ALA A 375 113.40 -25.72 37.54
C ALA A 375 114.08 -26.93 38.23
N VAL A 376 114.48 -27.95 37.45
CA VAL A 376 115.64 -28.90 37.62
C VAL A 376 115.51 -30.19 36.76
N ARG A 377 114.46 -30.38 35.94
CA ARG A 377 114.38 -31.53 34.97
C ARG A 377 114.92 -31.23 33.55
N ASN A 378 115.90 -30.35 33.41
CA ASN A 378 116.20 -29.67 32.14
C ASN A 378 117.23 -30.33 31.21
N ALA A 379 117.47 -31.64 31.32
CA ALA A 379 118.41 -32.33 30.42
C ALA A 379 117.73 -33.38 29.53
N SER A 380 116.87 -34.24 30.10
CA SER A 380 116.08 -35.22 29.31
C SER A 380 114.98 -34.56 28.48
N LEU A 381 114.42 -33.45 28.98
CA LEU A 381 113.35 -32.71 28.30
C LEU A 381 113.85 -31.92 27.08
N ARG A 382 115.16 -31.66 26.93
CA ARG A 382 115.68 -30.94 25.76
C ARG A 382 115.75 -31.83 24.51
N GLU A 383 115.98 -33.12 24.70
CA GLU A 383 116.00 -34.09 23.61
C GLU A 383 114.57 -34.47 23.18
N GLU A 384 113.66 -34.60 24.15
CA GLU A 384 112.22 -34.74 23.88
C GLU A 384 111.60 -33.45 23.31
N SER A 385 112.01 -32.26 23.75
CA SER A 385 111.59 -30.97 23.18
C SER A 385 112.08 -30.83 21.75
N ALA A 386 113.34 -31.20 21.44
CA ALA A 386 113.85 -31.15 20.07
C ALA A 386 113.18 -32.18 19.14
N ALA A 387 112.69 -33.30 19.67
CA ALA A 387 111.90 -34.28 18.92
C ALA A 387 110.44 -33.83 18.74
N LEU A 388 109.84 -33.22 19.77
CA LEU A 388 108.52 -32.61 19.73
C LEU A 388 108.50 -31.38 18.81
N GLU A 389 109.52 -30.53 18.80
CA GLU A 389 109.66 -29.38 17.90
C GLU A 389 109.70 -29.79 16.44
N ARG A 390 110.38 -30.91 16.10
CA ARG A 390 110.33 -31.47 14.75
C ARG A 390 108.95 -31.98 14.39
N LYS A 391 108.24 -32.63 15.32
CA LYS A 391 106.87 -33.12 15.14
C LYS A 391 105.85 -31.99 15.04
N ILE A 392 106.03 -30.93 15.83
CA ILE A 392 105.25 -29.69 15.81
C ILE A 392 105.51 -28.94 14.50
N ALA A 393 106.74 -28.89 13.99
CA ALA A 393 107.03 -28.29 12.69
C ALA A 393 106.36 -29.06 11.55
N THR A 394 106.34 -30.39 11.59
CA THR A 394 105.62 -31.22 10.61
C THR A 394 104.10 -31.02 10.72
N LEU A 395 103.53 -31.12 11.92
CA LEU A 395 102.08 -30.92 12.16
C LEU A 395 101.63 -29.49 11.89
N ALA A 396 102.48 -28.48 12.12
CA ALA A 396 102.20 -27.09 11.78
C ALA A 396 102.21 -26.89 10.26
N SER A 397 103.11 -27.54 9.52
CA SER A 397 103.10 -27.49 8.06
C SER A 397 101.86 -28.18 7.47
N GLU A 398 101.41 -29.27 8.09
CA GLU A 398 100.18 -29.98 7.72
C GLU A 398 98.92 -29.20 8.11
N ALA A 399 98.92 -28.52 9.26
CA ALA A 399 97.83 -27.65 9.72
C ALA A 399 97.69 -26.41 8.83
N VAL A 400 98.80 -25.77 8.44
CA VAL A 400 98.78 -24.65 7.49
C VAL A 400 98.28 -25.11 6.11
N ALA A 401 98.69 -26.31 5.65
CA ALA A 401 98.19 -26.89 4.41
C ALA A 401 96.70 -27.27 4.49
N ALA A 402 96.22 -27.75 5.65
CA ALA A 402 94.82 -28.06 5.89
C ALA A 402 93.95 -26.80 5.98
N GLU A 403 94.44 -25.75 6.64
CA GLU A 403 93.77 -24.45 6.75
C GLU A 403 93.67 -23.75 5.39
N GLN A 404 94.71 -23.83 4.57
CA GLN A 404 94.67 -23.34 3.19
C GLN A 404 93.67 -24.12 2.32
N LYS A 405 93.53 -25.44 2.53
CA LYS A 405 92.51 -26.26 1.85
C LYS A 405 91.09 -25.96 2.33
N LEU A 406 90.89 -25.72 3.63
CA LEU A 406 89.60 -25.37 4.20
C LEU A 406 89.14 -23.99 3.72
N LYS A 407 90.01 -22.98 3.78
CA LYS A 407 89.73 -21.64 3.23
C LYS A 407 89.46 -21.68 1.72
N ALA A 408 90.16 -22.54 0.98
CA ALA A 408 89.87 -22.73 -0.45
C ALA A 408 88.50 -23.38 -0.67
N ALA A 409 88.12 -24.39 0.12
CA ALA A 409 86.82 -25.05 0.05
C ALA A 409 85.66 -24.11 0.45
N GLU A 410 85.79 -23.37 1.54
CA GLU A 410 84.81 -22.36 1.98
C GLU A 410 84.63 -21.25 0.94
N SER A 411 85.73 -20.79 0.32
CA SER A 411 85.66 -19.80 -0.76
C SER A 411 85.01 -20.35 -2.03
N ALA A 412 85.13 -21.66 -2.30
CA ALA A 412 84.51 -22.32 -3.44
C ALA A 412 83.00 -22.53 -3.20
N GLU A 413 82.62 -22.96 -2.00
CA GLU A 413 81.22 -23.13 -1.58
C GLU A 413 80.49 -21.77 -1.52
N ALA A 414 81.12 -20.73 -0.99
CA ALA A 414 80.57 -19.37 -1.01
C ALA A 414 80.38 -18.83 -2.43
N ARG A 415 81.29 -19.14 -3.37
CA ARG A 415 81.13 -18.79 -4.79
C ARG A 415 80.00 -19.58 -5.45
N GLN A 416 79.83 -20.85 -5.08
CA GLN A 416 78.77 -21.70 -5.62
C GLN A 416 77.39 -21.26 -5.14
N LEU A 417 77.25 -20.95 -3.85
CA LEU A 417 76.02 -20.40 -3.27
C LEU A 417 75.67 -19.01 -3.84
N ALA A 418 76.69 -18.16 -4.09
CA ALA A 418 76.49 -16.87 -4.73
C ALA A 418 76.03 -17.02 -6.19
N ALA A 419 76.60 -17.97 -6.94
CA ALA A 419 76.18 -18.26 -8.32
C ALA A 419 74.75 -18.83 -8.38
N GLU A 420 74.39 -19.74 -7.48
CA GLU A 420 73.03 -20.29 -7.39
C GLU A 420 72.00 -19.20 -7.04
N LYS A 421 72.34 -18.31 -6.10
CA LYS A 421 71.50 -17.16 -5.76
C LYS A 421 71.30 -16.21 -6.94
N GLU A 422 72.35 -15.93 -7.71
CA GLU A 422 72.27 -15.08 -8.90
C GLU A 422 71.43 -15.73 -10.02
N THR A 423 71.52 -17.06 -10.19
CA THR A 423 70.63 -17.79 -11.12
C THR A 423 69.18 -17.80 -10.66
N ALA A 424 68.90 -17.99 -9.37
CA ALA A 424 67.54 -17.95 -8.82
C ALA A 424 66.94 -16.53 -8.91
N GLU A 425 67.73 -15.49 -8.64
CA GLU A 425 67.29 -14.09 -8.76
C GLU A 425 67.02 -13.70 -10.22
N SER A 426 67.81 -14.20 -11.18
CA SER A 426 67.59 -13.96 -12.60
C SER A 426 66.38 -14.71 -13.16
N GLU A 427 66.14 -15.96 -12.76
CA GLU A 427 64.90 -16.68 -13.09
C GLU A 427 63.65 -16.03 -12.47
N ALA A 428 63.73 -15.58 -11.22
CA ALA A 428 62.64 -14.86 -10.57
C ALA A 428 62.32 -13.54 -11.29
N ARG A 429 63.33 -12.78 -11.72
CA ARG A 429 63.16 -11.57 -12.54
C ARG A 429 62.52 -11.89 -13.89
N LEU A 430 62.91 -12.97 -14.54
CA LEU A 430 62.40 -13.36 -15.85
C LEU A 430 60.94 -13.83 -15.79
N ASN A 431 60.56 -14.56 -14.73
CA ASN A 431 59.17 -14.92 -14.46
C ASN A 431 58.31 -13.72 -14.06
N ALA A 432 58.84 -12.78 -13.27
CA ALA A 432 58.15 -11.54 -12.95
C ALA A 432 57.89 -10.70 -14.21
N LEU A 433 58.87 -10.59 -15.11
CA LEU A 433 58.72 -9.87 -16.38
C LEU A 433 57.70 -10.55 -17.30
N ARG A 434 57.69 -11.89 -17.37
CA ARG A 434 56.69 -12.66 -18.13
C ARG A 434 55.29 -12.41 -17.60
N SER A 435 55.09 -12.51 -16.29
CA SER A 435 53.81 -12.24 -15.64
C SER A 435 53.31 -10.81 -15.89
N GLN A 436 54.21 -9.83 -15.79
CA GLN A 436 53.90 -8.43 -16.07
C GLN A 436 53.53 -8.19 -17.54
N THR A 437 54.18 -8.92 -18.46
CA THR A 437 53.88 -8.86 -19.90
C THR A 437 52.53 -9.49 -20.22
N THR A 438 52.22 -10.66 -19.64
CA THR A 438 50.91 -11.32 -19.81
C THR A 438 49.79 -10.46 -19.26
N ALA A 439 49.97 -9.85 -18.08
CA ALA A 439 49.00 -8.94 -17.48
C ALA A 439 48.77 -7.67 -18.33
N LEU A 440 49.80 -7.17 -19.02
CA LEU A 440 49.66 -6.03 -19.94
C LEU A 440 48.88 -6.43 -21.20
N LEU A 441 49.13 -7.61 -21.78
CA LEU A 441 48.41 -8.12 -22.94
C LEU A 441 46.93 -8.39 -22.62
N GLU A 442 46.64 -8.96 -21.44
CA GLU A 442 45.26 -9.17 -20.97
C GLU A 442 44.52 -7.85 -20.75
N ARG A 443 45.18 -6.84 -20.14
CA ARG A 443 44.61 -5.50 -19.99
C ARG A 443 44.33 -4.82 -21.34
N GLN A 444 45.20 -5.02 -22.32
CA GLN A 444 45.02 -4.45 -23.65
C GLN A 444 43.88 -5.15 -24.42
N ALA A 445 43.72 -6.47 -24.26
CA ALA A 445 42.61 -7.23 -24.83
C ALA A 445 41.25 -6.85 -24.20
N ILE A 446 41.21 -6.68 -22.88
CA ILE A 446 40.01 -6.20 -22.16
C ILE A 446 39.62 -4.79 -22.63
N SER A 447 40.60 -3.89 -22.78
CA SER A 447 40.35 -2.52 -23.28
C SER A 447 39.78 -2.46 -24.70
N VAL A 448 40.10 -3.42 -25.57
CA VAL A 448 39.56 -3.47 -26.94
C VAL A 448 38.15 -4.04 -26.93
N ALA A 449 37.90 -5.10 -26.18
CA ALA A 449 36.57 -5.69 -26.01
C ALA A 449 35.59 -4.68 -25.37
N GLU A 450 36.03 -3.91 -24.37
CA GLU A 450 35.22 -2.85 -23.75
C GLU A 450 34.86 -1.74 -24.74
N ARG A 451 35.74 -1.41 -25.70
CA ARG A 451 35.45 -0.40 -26.74
C ARG A 451 34.46 -0.90 -27.77
N GLU A 452 34.56 -2.17 -28.18
CA GLU A 452 33.58 -2.79 -29.10
C GLU A 452 32.19 -2.89 -28.44
N GLN A 453 32.15 -3.33 -27.19
CA GLN A 453 30.92 -3.37 -26.39
C GLN A 453 30.28 -1.97 -26.28
N PHE A 454 31.08 -0.94 -26.01
CA PHE A 454 30.59 0.43 -25.90
C PHE A 454 30.05 1.00 -27.22
N GLU A 455 30.63 0.63 -28.36
CA GLU A 455 30.11 1.03 -29.66
C GLU A 455 28.77 0.36 -29.99
N ASP A 456 28.60 -0.91 -29.62
CA ASP A 456 27.35 -1.64 -29.83
C ASP A 456 26.24 -1.16 -28.88
N ASP A 457 26.58 -0.86 -27.62
CA ASP A 457 25.67 -0.20 -26.69
C ASP A 457 25.24 1.18 -27.22
N ARG A 458 26.17 1.94 -27.81
CA ARG A 458 25.85 3.25 -28.42
C ARG A 458 24.91 3.11 -29.62
N LYS A 459 25.08 2.08 -30.46
CA LYS A 459 24.16 1.80 -31.60
C LYS A 459 22.77 1.42 -31.08
N THR A 460 22.71 0.58 -30.06
CA THR A 460 21.46 0.10 -29.45
C THR A 460 20.71 1.27 -28.80
N LEU A 461 21.38 2.10 -28.02
CA LEU A 461 20.80 3.31 -27.42
C LEU A 461 20.30 4.31 -28.47
N LYS A 462 20.96 4.40 -29.62
CA LYS A 462 20.50 5.25 -30.73
C LYS A 462 19.20 4.71 -31.34
N ALA A 463 19.10 3.39 -31.54
CA ALA A 463 17.89 2.74 -32.05
C ALA A 463 16.71 2.90 -31.07
N ASP A 464 16.92 2.60 -29.78
CA ASP A 464 15.92 2.78 -28.72
C ASP A 464 15.42 4.23 -28.65
N ARG A 465 16.33 5.21 -28.76
CA ARG A 465 15.98 6.63 -28.75
C ARG A 465 15.10 7.01 -29.94
N ASP A 466 15.36 6.45 -31.12
CA ASP A 466 14.61 6.78 -32.32
C ASP A 466 13.24 6.05 -32.32
N GLU A 467 13.13 4.86 -31.73
CA GLU A 467 11.86 4.19 -31.44
C GLU A 467 11.03 4.94 -30.37
N LEU A 468 11.67 5.46 -29.33
CA LEU A 468 10.99 6.29 -28.32
C LEU A 468 10.42 7.59 -28.94
N LYS A 469 11.08 8.16 -29.94
CA LYS A 469 10.56 9.34 -30.66
C LYS A 469 9.31 9.00 -31.48
N THR A 470 9.26 7.85 -32.13
CA THR A 470 8.07 7.43 -32.90
C THR A 470 6.91 7.13 -31.97
N VAL A 471 7.13 6.38 -30.88
CA VAL A 471 6.10 6.12 -29.86
C VAL A 471 5.57 7.42 -29.25
N ARG A 472 6.44 8.39 -28.95
CA ARG A 472 6.02 9.71 -28.41
C ARG A 472 5.15 10.49 -29.39
N LYS A 473 5.42 10.40 -30.69
CA LYS A 473 4.61 11.02 -31.74
C LYS A 473 3.21 10.38 -31.79
N ASP A 474 3.14 9.06 -31.70
CA ASP A 474 1.87 8.31 -31.72
C ASP A 474 1.01 8.58 -30.49
N VAL A 475 1.62 8.64 -29.30
CA VAL A 475 0.93 8.99 -28.05
C VAL A 475 0.33 10.39 -28.15
N ARG A 476 1.12 11.39 -28.60
CA ARG A 476 0.63 12.76 -28.81
C ARG A 476 -0.53 12.81 -29.81
N SER A 477 -0.47 12.05 -30.90
CA SER A 477 -1.57 11.94 -31.87
C SER A 477 -2.81 11.22 -31.32
N ARG A 478 -2.67 10.33 -30.33
CA ARG A 478 -3.79 9.66 -29.66
C ARG A 478 -4.44 10.59 -28.62
N GLU A 479 -3.65 11.33 -27.86
CA GLU A 479 -4.13 12.35 -26.91
C GLU A 479 -4.94 13.43 -27.61
N GLN A 480 -4.47 13.94 -28.76
CA GLN A 480 -5.22 14.91 -29.56
C GLN A 480 -6.58 14.35 -30.04
N ARG A 481 -6.64 13.06 -30.41
CA ARG A 481 -7.90 12.41 -30.80
C ARG A 481 -8.87 12.25 -29.62
N ILE A 482 -8.36 11.97 -28.42
CA ILE A 482 -9.18 11.87 -27.20
C ILE A 482 -9.74 13.25 -26.84
N LEU A 483 -8.88 14.28 -26.80
CA LEU A 483 -9.28 15.65 -26.49
C LEU A 483 -10.35 16.17 -27.48
N LEU A 484 -10.22 15.83 -28.77
CA LEU A 484 -11.23 16.19 -29.77
C LEU A 484 -12.59 15.52 -29.47
N LYS A 485 -12.58 14.24 -29.09
CA LYS A 485 -13.80 13.51 -28.72
C LYS A 485 -14.45 14.05 -27.45
N GLU A 486 -13.67 14.38 -26.43
CA GLU A 486 -14.16 14.98 -25.19
C GLU A 486 -14.81 16.34 -25.45
N ASN A 487 -14.16 17.20 -26.23
CA ASN A 487 -14.72 18.50 -26.62
C ASN A 487 -16.02 18.36 -27.42
N MET A 488 -16.13 17.35 -28.30
CA MET A 488 -17.36 17.07 -29.02
C MET A 488 -18.47 16.59 -28.07
N LEU A 489 -18.18 15.71 -27.13
CA LEU A 489 -19.17 15.22 -26.15
C LEU A 489 -19.66 16.35 -25.25
N LYS A 490 -18.75 17.20 -24.79
CA LYS A 490 -19.09 18.38 -24.00
C LYS A 490 -20.01 19.33 -24.77
N ALA A 491 -19.65 19.69 -26.00
CA ALA A 491 -20.49 20.56 -26.85
C ALA A 491 -21.89 19.97 -27.12
N LYS A 492 -22.01 18.64 -27.21
CA LYS A 492 -23.33 17.96 -27.32
C LYS A 492 -24.14 18.10 -26.04
N SER A 493 -23.52 17.91 -24.88
CA SER A 493 -24.15 18.04 -23.56
C SER A 493 -24.63 19.47 -23.34
N ASP A 494 -23.71 20.43 -23.45
CA ASP A 494 -23.96 21.86 -23.23
C ASP A 494 -25.03 22.38 -24.20
N GLY A 495 -25.07 21.88 -25.45
CA GLY A 495 -26.09 22.26 -26.42
C GLY A 495 -27.50 21.74 -26.07
N LEU A 496 -27.62 20.55 -25.49
CA LEU A 496 -28.91 20.03 -25.01
C LEU A 496 -29.39 20.77 -23.77
N GLU A 497 -28.46 21.08 -22.86
CA GLU A 497 -28.73 21.84 -21.64
C GLU A 497 -29.21 23.27 -21.96
N ALA A 498 -28.50 23.98 -22.86
CA ALA A 498 -28.90 25.30 -23.31
C ALA A 498 -30.28 25.29 -24.00
N TRP A 499 -30.64 24.22 -24.73
CA TRP A 499 -31.98 24.09 -25.32
C TRP A 499 -33.06 23.88 -24.25
N ALA A 500 -32.79 23.04 -23.25
CA ALA A 500 -33.72 22.78 -22.14
C ALA A 500 -34.00 24.03 -21.31
N GLU A 501 -33.01 24.91 -21.16
CA GLU A 501 -33.13 26.22 -20.50
C GLU A 501 -33.80 27.29 -21.38
N GLY A 502 -34.16 26.96 -22.62
CA GLY A 502 -34.75 27.90 -23.58
C GLY A 502 -33.75 28.92 -24.15
N ARG A 503 -32.46 28.78 -23.83
CA ARG A 503 -31.39 29.64 -24.36
C ARG A 503 -31.02 29.28 -25.79
N LEU A 504 -31.10 28.00 -26.18
CA LEU A 504 -30.80 27.54 -27.54
C LEU A 504 -32.09 27.18 -28.29
N THR A 505 -32.27 27.74 -29.47
CA THR A 505 -33.46 27.54 -30.32
C THR A 505 -33.06 27.25 -31.77
N VAL A 506 -34.01 26.75 -32.56
CA VAL A 506 -33.82 26.49 -34.00
C VAL A 506 -34.69 27.45 -34.80
N GLU A 507 -34.07 28.39 -35.51
CA GLU A 507 -34.75 29.38 -36.36
C GLU A 507 -34.24 29.23 -37.79
N ASP A 508 -35.15 29.09 -38.76
CA ASP A 508 -34.84 28.89 -40.18
C ASP A 508 -33.82 27.77 -40.47
N GLY A 509 -33.84 26.72 -39.64
CA GLY A 509 -32.95 25.58 -39.76
C GLY A 509 -31.57 25.76 -39.12
N ASN A 510 -31.28 26.91 -38.52
CA ASN A 510 -30.01 27.23 -37.87
C ASN A 510 -30.14 27.27 -36.34
N LEU A 511 -29.06 26.93 -35.65
CA LEU A 511 -28.95 27.09 -34.19
C LEU A 511 -28.81 28.58 -33.83
N VAL A 512 -29.69 29.06 -32.95
CA VAL A 512 -29.67 30.43 -32.43
C VAL A 512 -29.64 30.38 -30.91
N LEU A 513 -28.61 30.98 -30.31
CA LEU A 513 -28.44 31.10 -28.87
C LEU A 513 -28.88 32.50 -28.42
N LYS A 514 -29.86 32.57 -27.52
CA LYS A 514 -30.47 33.77 -26.96
C LYS A 514 -30.41 33.67 -25.44
N ASP A 515 -29.56 34.48 -24.83
CA ASP A 515 -29.46 34.61 -23.38
C ASP A 515 -29.61 36.09 -23.04
N PRO A 516 -30.67 36.50 -22.30
CA PRO A 516 -30.91 37.90 -22.00
C PRO A 516 -29.85 38.52 -21.06
N GLU A 517 -29.05 37.71 -20.37
CA GLU A 517 -28.03 38.18 -19.43
C GLU A 517 -26.63 38.30 -20.03
N LYS A 518 -26.40 37.78 -21.24
CA LYS A 518 -25.08 37.75 -21.89
C LYS A 518 -25.06 38.54 -23.20
N THR A 519 -23.94 39.20 -23.48
CA THR A 519 -23.74 39.92 -24.74
C THR A 519 -23.44 38.97 -25.90
N ARG A 520 -23.66 39.42 -27.14
CA ARG A 520 -23.40 38.62 -28.36
C ARG A 520 -21.95 38.15 -28.46
N SER A 521 -20.99 38.93 -27.95
CA SER A 521 -19.55 38.56 -27.93
C SER A 521 -19.25 37.42 -26.96
N GLU A 522 -19.99 37.35 -25.85
CA GLU A 522 -19.83 36.31 -24.81
C GLU A 522 -20.50 34.99 -25.20
N LEU A 523 -21.54 35.05 -26.04
CA LEU A 523 -22.27 33.90 -26.56
C LEU A 523 -21.63 33.27 -27.80
N ASP A 524 -20.79 34.02 -28.52
CA ASP A 524 -20.19 33.59 -29.78
C ASP A 524 -19.23 32.38 -29.65
N PRO A 525 -18.46 32.20 -28.56
CA PRO A 525 -17.70 30.98 -28.31
C PRO A 525 -18.57 29.75 -28.05
N GLU A 526 -19.65 29.88 -27.26
CA GLU A 526 -20.62 28.81 -27.00
C GLU A 526 -21.34 28.40 -28.29
N LEU A 527 -21.81 29.37 -29.06
CA LEU A 527 -22.46 29.13 -30.35
C LEU A 527 -21.51 28.45 -31.35
N ARG A 528 -20.24 28.84 -31.39
CA ARG A 528 -19.21 28.18 -32.20
C ARG A 528 -18.94 26.74 -31.75
N ALA A 529 -19.04 26.44 -30.46
CA ALA A 529 -18.91 25.08 -29.96
C ALA A 529 -20.09 24.21 -30.41
N PHE A 530 -21.33 24.72 -30.37
CA PHE A 530 -22.52 24.00 -30.83
C PHE A 530 -22.51 23.76 -32.34
N ARG A 531 -22.03 24.73 -33.13
CA ARG A 531 -21.89 24.56 -34.59
C ARG A 531 -21.01 23.37 -34.98
N ARG A 532 -20.00 23.02 -34.16
CA ARG A 532 -19.14 21.85 -34.41
C ARG A 532 -19.86 20.50 -34.26
N VAL A 533 -21.01 20.49 -33.59
CA VAL A 533 -21.84 19.29 -33.38
C VAL A 533 -23.23 19.45 -33.99
N GLU A 534 -23.42 20.46 -34.84
CA GLU A 534 -24.70 20.87 -35.41
C GLU A 534 -25.38 19.75 -36.20
N GLU A 535 -24.61 19.00 -37.01
CA GLU A 535 -25.12 17.83 -37.75
C GLU A 535 -25.76 16.78 -36.83
N TRP A 536 -25.24 16.65 -35.61
CA TRP A 536 -25.81 15.74 -34.61
C TRP A 536 -26.91 16.40 -33.78
N LEU A 537 -26.75 17.67 -33.42
CA LEU A 537 -27.61 18.39 -32.48
C LEU A 537 -28.94 18.80 -33.10
N LEU A 538 -28.94 19.36 -34.31
CA LEU A 538 -30.15 19.85 -34.99
C LEU A 538 -31.25 18.79 -35.14
N PRO A 539 -30.96 17.55 -35.60
CA PRO A 539 -31.99 16.51 -35.69
C PRO A 539 -32.61 16.13 -34.33
N GLN A 540 -31.83 16.17 -33.25
CA GLN A 540 -32.32 15.86 -31.91
C GLN A 540 -33.23 16.97 -31.41
N LEU A 541 -32.81 18.23 -31.55
CA LEU A 541 -33.60 19.38 -31.12
C LEU A 541 -34.91 19.49 -31.90
N LYS A 542 -34.91 19.24 -33.22
CA LYS A 542 -36.16 19.23 -34.03
C LYS A 542 -37.15 18.17 -33.56
N LYS A 543 -36.68 16.96 -33.22
CA LYS A 543 -37.54 15.89 -32.69
C LYS A 543 -38.12 16.27 -31.33
N LEU A 544 -37.29 16.82 -30.44
CA LEU A 544 -37.72 17.25 -29.11
C LEU A 544 -38.72 18.41 -29.20
N ASP A 545 -38.43 19.45 -29.99
CA ASP A 545 -39.30 20.61 -30.17
C ASP A 545 -40.67 20.21 -30.75
N SER A 546 -40.69 19.32 -31.76
CA SER A 546 -41.94 18.78 -32.31
C SER A 546 -42.76 18.02 -31.26
N ALA A 547 -42.11 17.15 -30.46
CA ALA A 547 -42.78 16.39 -29.41
C ALA A 547 -43.33 17.30 -28.30
N PHE A 548 -42.58 18.33 -27.90
CA PHE A 548 -43.00 19.29 -26.89
C PHE A 548 -44.14 20.18 -27.37
N ARG A 549 -44.05 20.75 -28.59
CA ARG A 549 -45.15 21.52 -29.18
C ARG A 549 -46.42 20.69 -29.30
N GLY A 550 -46.32 19.44 -29.75
CA GLY A 550 -47.46 18.52 -29.83
C GLY A 550 -48.13 18.32 -28.47
N ARG A 551 -47.36 18.09 -27.40
CA ARG A 551 -47.91 17.97 -26.04
C ARG A 551 -48.51 19.27 -25.53
N ILE A 552 -47.88 20.41 -25.77
CA ILE A 552 -48.39 21.72 -25.35
C ILE A 552 -49.72 22.01 -26.06
N SER A 553 -49.79 21.82 -27.38
CA SER A 553 -51.02 21.99 -28.15
C SER A 553 -52.13 21.05 -27.67
N GLN A 554 -51.83 19.78 -27.42
CA GLN A 554 -52.80 18.84 -26.87
C GLN A 554 -53.28 19.24 -25.48
N THR A 555 -52.37 19.70 -24.61
CA THR A 555 -52.70 20.18 -23.26
C THR A 555 -53.58 21.42 -23.33
N MET A 556 -53.26 22.38 -24.19
CA MET A 556 -54.08 23.58 -24.42
C MET A 556 -55.46 23.24 -24.97
N ALA A 557 -55.56 22.27 -25.88
CA ALA A 557 -56.84 21.79 -26.40
C ALA A 557 -57.69 21.14 -25.30
N ASN A 558 -57.09 20.28 -24.47
CA ASN A 558 -57.76 19.66 -23.32
C ASN A 558 -58.23 20.72 -22.31
N LEU A 559 -57.38 21.69 -21.96
CA LEU A 559 -57.73 22.80 -21.06
C LEU A 559 -58.89 23.62 -21.61
N THR A 560 -58.85 23.95 -22.91
CA THR A 560 -59.93 24.66 -23.60
C THR A 560 -61.25 23.88 -23.55
N GLU A 561 -61.20 22.57 -23.76
CA GLU A 561 -62.39 21.72 -23.72
C GLU A 561 -62.97 21.63 -22.31
N VAL A 562 -62.12 21.48 -21.30
CA VAL A 562 -62.53 21.50 -19.88
C VAL A 562 -63.20 22.83 -19.52
N VAL A 563 -62.65 23.96 -19.97
CA VAL A 563 -63.26 25.29 -19.76
C VAL A 563 -64.65 25.34 -20.40
N LYS A 564 -64.80 24.90 -21.66
CA LYS A 564 -66.09 24.88 -22.37
C LYS A 564 -67.11 24.01 -21.66
N VAL A 565 -66.74 22.78 -21.31
CA VAL A 565 -67.61 21.81 -20.61
C VAL A 565 -68.03 22.38 -19.25
N THR A 566 -67.11 23.02 -18.52
CA THR A 566 -67.38 23.65 -17.22
C THR A 566 -68.36 24.81 -17.33
N VAL A 567 -68.14 25.73 -18.28
CA VAL A 567 -69.02 26.89 -18.50
C VAL A 567 -70.41 26.43 -18.95
N LYS A 568 -70.48 25.44 -19.85
CA LYS A 568 -71.75 24.86 -20.30
C LYS A 568 -72.50 24.19 -19.14
N ALA A 569 -71.82 23.38 -18.34
CA ALA A 569 -72.42 22.75 -17.17
C ALA A 569 -72.90 23.76 -16.13
N TRP A 570 -72.21 24.88 -15.96
CA TRP A 570 -72.70 26.00 -15.15
C TRP A 570 -73.98 26.61 -15.76
N ALA A 571 -74.01 26.89 -17.06
CA ALA A 571 -75.17 27.46 -17.73
C ALA A 571 -76.40 26.54 -17.69
N ASP A 572 -76.19 25.23 -17.77
CA ASP A 572 -77.22 24.19 -17.66
C ASP A 572 -77.64 23.92 -16.20
N GLY A 573 -77.00 24.57 -15.22
CA GLY A 573 -77.31 24.42 -13.80
C GLY A 573 -76.89 23.08 -13.21
N LEU A 574 -75.93 22.39 -13.83
CA LEU A 574 -75.32 21.14 -13.33
C LEU A 574 -74.26 21.42 -12.26
N VAL A 575 -73.58 22.58 -12.33
CA VAL A 575 -72.56 23.04 -11.37
C VAL A 575 -72.87 24.47 -10.95
N PHE A 576 -72.80 24.77 -9.65
CA PHE A 576 -73.03 26.12 -9.14
C PHE A 576 -72.20 26.42 -7.90
N ARG A 577 -72.03 27.71 -7.58
CA ARG A 577 -71.35 28.13 -6.36
C ARG A 577 -72.16 27.77 -5.12
N SER A 578 -71.50 27.21 -4.12
CA SER A 578 -72.12 26.85 -2.84
C SER A 578 -71.18 27.19 -1.69
N SER A 579 -71.68 27.94 -0.71
CA SER A 579 -70.95 28.22 0.53
C SER A 579 -70.95 27.05 1.52
N LYS A 580 -71.62 25.93 1.20
CA LYS A 580 -71.72 24.74 2.05
C LYS A 580 -70.55 23.76 1.90
N TYR A 581 -69.73 23.88 0.86
CA TYR A 581 -68.64 22.95 0.56
C TYR A 581 -67.30 23.70 0.55
N ASP A 582 -66.24 23.03 1.00
CA ASP A 582 -64.90 23.63 1.17
C ASP A 582 -64.28 24.10 -0.16
N ASP A 583 -64.64 23.46 -1.29
CA ASP A 583 -64.24 23.88 -2.63
C ASP A 583 -65.12 24.99 -3.23
N GLY A 584 -66.18 25.39 -2.51
CA GLY A 584 -67.06 26.50 -2.87
C GLY A 584 -68.05 26.20 -4.00
N ILE A 585 -68.20 24.92 -4.37
CA ILE A 585 -68.97 24.48 -5.54
C ILE A 585 -69.86 23.29 -5.18
N ALA A 586 -71.03 23.19 -5.80
CA ALA A 586 -71.93 22.07 -5.68
C ALA A 586 -72.38 21.55 -7.05
N LEU A 587 -72.63 20.25 -7.12
CA LEU A 587 -73.27 19.60 -8.26
C LEU A 587 -74.78 19.47 -8.05
N ASN A 588 -75.54 19.52 -9.14
CA ASN A 588 -76.99 19.44 -9.09
C ASN A 588 -77.48 18.02 -8.74
N VAL A 589 -78.11 17.91 -7.58
CA VAL A 589 -78.61 16.64 -7.03
C VAL A 589 -79.86 16.13 -7.78
N LYS A 590 -80.52 16.99 -8.58
CA LYS A 590 -81.71 16.62 -9.36
C LYS A 590 -81.39 15.93 -10.70
N ALA A 591 -80.11 15.91 -11.10
CA ALA A 591 -79.62 15.25 -12.32
C ALA A 591 -78.30 14.50 -12.02
N PRO A 592 -78.35 13.41 -11.22
CA PRO A 592 -77.16 12.76 -10.68
C PRO A 592 -76.27 12.11 -11.76
N ASP A 593 -76.87 11.51 -12.80
CA ASP A 593 -76.12 10.84 -13.87
C ASP A 593 -75.32 11.83 -14.72
N ASP A 594 -75.90 12.99 -15.02
CA ASP A 594 -75.23 14.04 -15.79
C ASP A 594 -74.16 14.77 -14.95
N ALA A 595 -74.42 14.96 -13.66
CA ALA A 595 -73.44 15.47 -12.71
C ALA A 595 -72.24 14.52 -12.52
N GLN A 596 -72.46 13.21 -12.56
CA GLN A 596 -71.39 12.22 -12.46
C GLN A 596 -70.55 12.16 -13.75
N LYS A 597 -71.19 12.14 -14.93
CA LYS A 597 -70.48 12.22 -16.23
C LYS A 597 -69.58 13.45 -16.31
N LEU A 598 -70.09 14.58 -15.86
CA LEU A 598 -69.33 15.83 -15.80
C LEU A 598 -68.12 15.71 -14.87
N ARG A 599 -68.29 15.12 -13.69
CA ARG A 599 -67.20 14.88 -12.73
C ARG A 599 -66.08 14.06 -13.36
N ASP A 600 -66.42 13.01 -14.10
CA ASP A 600 -65.44 12.14 -14.75
C ASP A 600 -64.66 12.91 -15.83
N GLN A 601 -65.36 13.72 -16.64
CA GLN A 601 -64.77 14.54 -17.71
C GLN A 601 -63.80 15.62 -17.22
N ILE A 602 -64.00 16.14 -16.01
CA ILE A 602 -63.19 17.26 -15.47
C ILE A 602 -62.27 16.85 -14.31
N SER A 603 -62.28 15.57 -13.93
CA SER A 603 -61.57 15.02 -12.77
C SER A 603 -60.07 15.36 -12.74
N GLY A 604 -59.42 15.38 -13.90
CA GLY A 604 -57.99 15.71 -14.05
C GLY A 604 -57.64 17.20 -13.95
N TYR A 605 -58.64 18.08 -13.87
CA TYR A 605 -58.47 19.55 -13.94
C TYR A 605 -59.25 20.30 -12.86
N ARG A 606 -59.41 19.67 -11.68
CA ARG A 606 -60.27 20.14 -10.58
C ARG A 606 -60.03 21.61 -10.19
N ASP A 607 -58.77 22.02 -10.02
CA ASP A 607 -58.44 23.38 -9.55
C ASP A 607 -58.80 24.46 -10.58
N LEU A 608 -58.60 24.15 -11.87
CA LEU A 608 -59.00 25.03 -12.97
C LEU A 608 -60.51 25.22 -13.00
N VAL A 609 -61.27 24.13 -12.88
CA VAL A 609 -62.75 24.18 -12.81
C VAL A 609 -63.20 25.03 -11.63
N ILE A 610 -62.58 24.86 -10.46
CA ILE A 610 -62.91 25.64 -9.28
C ILE A 610 -62.71 27.13 -9.51
N SER A 611 -61.57 27.50 -10.11
CA SER A 611 -61.28 28.89 -10.46
C SER A 611 -62.31 29.47 -11.44
N ILE A 612 -62.65 28.76 -12.51
CA ILE A 612 -63.63 29.23 -13.51
C ILE A 612 -65.00 29.49 -12.87
N ILE A 613 -65.52 28.53 -12.10
CA ILE A 613 -66.85 28.67 -11.47
C ILE A 613 -66.87 29.81 -10.44
N LYS A 614 -65.75 30.07 -9.75
CA LYS A 614 -65.55 31.20 -8.84
C LYS A 614 -65.47 32.56 -9.53
N GLU A 615 -65.35 32.62 -10.85
CA GLU A 615 -65.47 33.86 -11.64
C GLU A 615 -66.87 34.02 -12.27
N LEU A 616 -67.61 32.93 -12.52
CA LEU A 616 -68.94 32.99 -13.15
C LEU A 616 -70.06 33.46 -12.18
N PRO A 617 -71.01 34.30 -12.61
CA PRO A 617 -72.04 34.86 -11.73
C PRO A 617 -72.94 33.80 -11.10
N ASN A 618 -73.61 34.14 -9.99
CA ASN A 618 -74.51 33.20 -9.32
C ASN A 618 -75.74 32.93 -10.20
N LEU A 619 -75.91 31.68 -10.64
CA LEU A 619 -76.92 31.28 -11.61
C LEU A 619 -78.36 31.56 -11.13
N ASN A 620 -78.61 31.47 -9.82
CA ASN A 620 -79.93 31.80 -9.24
C ASN A 620 -80.27 33.29 -9.41
N LEU A 621 -79.28 34.17 -9.26
CA LEU A 621 -79.44 35.61 -9.53
C LEU A 621 -79.72 35.86 -11.02
N VAL A 622 -79.02 35.15 -11.92
CA VAL A 622 -79.23 35.27 -13.37
C VAL A 622 -80.65 34.83 -13.75
N HIS A 623 -81.14 33.71 -13.23
CA HIS A 623 -82.52 33.27 -13.47
C HIS A 623 -83.56 34.22 -12.89
N HIS A 624 -83.32 34.79 -11.71
CA HIS A 624 -84.21 35.76 -11.08
C HIS A 624 -84.31 37.06 -11.89
N VAL A 625 -83.16 37.62 -12.33
CA VAL A 625 -83.12 38.79 -13.21
C VAL A 625 -83.83 38.50 -14.54
N ARG A 626 -83.68 37.30 -15.10
CA ARG A 626 -84.34 36.90 -16.34
C ARG A 626 -85.86 36.75 -16.18
N ALA A 627 -86.33 36.25 -15.04
CA ALA A 627 -87.75 36.18 -14.71
C ALA A 627 -88.35 37.59 -14.56
N LEU A 628 -87.69 38.47 -13.81
CA LEU A 628 -88.06 39.88 -13.67
C LEU A 628 -88.08 40.61 -15.03
N ALA A 629 -87.10 40.36 -15.89
CA ALA A 629 -87.07 40.93 -17.24
C ALA A 629 -88.24 40.43 -18.11
N LYS A 630 -88.65 39.18 -17.96
CA LYS A 630 -89.80 38.61 -18.68
C LYS A 630 -91.12 39.18 -18.17
N GLU A 631 -91.28 39.31 -16.86
CA GLU A 631 -92.44 39.98 -16.24
C GLU A 631 -92.52 41.46 -16.64
N ASN A 632 -91.41 42.18 -16.61
CA ASN A 632 -91.35 43.58 -17.07
C ASN A 632 -91.69 43.72 -18.55
N LYS A 633 -91.27 42.79 -19.41
CA LYS A 633 -91.65 42.78 -20.83
C LYS A 633 -93.16 42.60 -21.03
N VAL A 634 -93.79 41.74 -20.23
CA VAL A 634 -95.24 41.53 -20.23
C VAL A 634 -95.97 42.78 -19.71
N MET A 635 -95.49 43.38 -18.63
CA MET A 635 -96.04 44.63 -18.08
C MET A 635 -95.95 45.80 -19.08
N LEU A 636 -94.84 45.94 -19.81
CA LEU A 636 -94.67 46.96 -20.84
C LEU A 636 -95.63 46.77 -22.01
N THR A 637 -95.82 45.53 -22.48
CA THR A 637 -96.78 45.22 -23.55
C THR A 637 -98.24 45.41 -23.11
N GLU A 638 -98.56 45.13 -21.84
CA GLU A 638 -99.88 45.44 -21.26
C GLU A 638 -100.11 46.94 -21.07
N ALA A 639 -99.08 47.71 -20.71
CA ALA A 639 -99.15 49.17 -20.56
C ALA A 639 -99.36 49.87 -21.90
N GLU A 640 -98.62 49.49 -22.95
CA GLU A 640 -98.83 49.93 -24.33
C GLU A 640 -100.25 49.58 -24.81
N GLY A 641 -100.73 48.37 -24.50
CA GLY A 641 -102.09 47.93 -24.81
C GLY A 641 -103.20 48.66 -24.03
N ARG A 642 -102.89 49.25 -22.86
CA ARG A 642 -103.81 50.12 -22.12
C ARG A 642 -103.80 51.53 -22.69
N GLU A 643 -102.64 52.11 -22.98
CA GLU A 643 -102.54 53.43 -23.64
C GLU A 643 -103.26 53.48 -24.98
N VAL A 644 -103.11 52.45 -25.81
CA VAL A 644 -103.84 52.34 -27.10
C VAL A 644 -105.36 52.24 -26.87
N ARG A 645 -105.81 51.62 -25.76
CA ARG A 645 -107.24 51.56 -25.41
C ARG A 645 -107.77 52.88 -24.87
N THR A 646 -107.01 53.61 -24.05
CA THR A 646 -107.37 54.95 -23.59
C THR A 646 -107.37 55.96 -24.74
N MET A 647 -106.41 55.90 -25.66
CA MET A 647 -106.41 56.72 -26.89
C MET A 647 -107.64 56.43 -27.77
N ASN A 648 -107.98 55.15 -27.98
CA ASN A 648 -109.16 54.77 -28.76
C ASN A 648 -110.49 55.13 -28.07
N ALA A 649 -110.54 55.09 -26.74
CA ALA A 649 -111.70 55.54 -25.97
C ALA A 649 -111.87 57.07 -26.02
N ALA A 650 -110.76 57.83 -25.98
CA ALA A 650 -110.76 59.28 -26.19
C ALA A 650 -111.17 59.67 -27.62
N LEU A 651 -110.70 58.93 -28.63
CA LEU A 651 -111.10 59.12 -30.04
C LEU A 651 -112.60 58.85 -30.29
N ARG A 652 -113.23 57.96 -29.52
CA ARG A 652 -114.68 57.68 -29.60
C ARG A 652 -115.57 58.72 -28.91
N GLN A 653 -115.01 59.61 -28.08
CA GLN A 653 -115.76 60.69 -27.41
C GLN A 653 -115.67 62.04 -28.15
N LEU A 654 -114.96 62.10 -29.28
CA LEU A 654 -114.89 63.30 -30.12
C LEU A 654 -116.13 63.35 -31.05
N PRO A 655 -116.98 64.40 -30.98
CA PRO A 655 -118.06 64.58 -31.94
C PRO A 655 -117.49 64.87 -33.33
N GLY A 656 -117.89 64.07 -34.31
CA GLY A 656 -117.36 64.12 -35.67
C GLY A 656 -117.52 65.47 -36.34
N LYS A 657 -116.39 66.01 -36.83
CA LYS A 657 -116.31 66.99 -37.93
C LYS A 657 -114.95 66.89 -38.60
N GLY A 658 -114.96 66.67 -39.92
CA GLY A 658 -114.02 67.31 -40.85
C GLY A 658 -112.76 66.53 -41.22
N LYS A 659 -112.77 66.03 -42.47
CA LYS A 659 -111.64 65.67 -43.33
C LYS A 659 -110.42 66.60 -43.17
N GLU A 660 -109.24 66.03 -42.97
CA GLU A 660 -108.10 65.96 -43.91
C GLU A 660 -107.05 64.97 -43.40
#